data_AF-A0AAV0WTH3-F1
#
_entry.id   AF-A0AAV0WTH3-F1
#
_cell.length_a   1.000
_cell.length_b   1.000
_cell.length_c   1.000
_cell.angle_alpha   90.00
_cell.angle_beta   90.00
_cell.angle_gamma   90.00
#
_symmetry.space_group_name_H-M   'P 1'
#
loop_
_entity.id
_entity.type
_entity.pdbx_description
1 polymer ?
#
loop_
_entity_poly.entity_id
_entity_poly.type
_entity_poly.pdbx_seq_one_letter_code
_entity_poly.pdbx_strand_id
1 'polypeptide(L)'
;MTFSRKRLLRSMLNTSKQIFLKPKIFMLWMVFFTSIYWTYSYYSLAAFEVPLSEPRSLILDHNTSGYLINTPGCRIPEMYLNGPKIDKYLDPDVELNCKTKWNLTLPYLITSDLTSLMLNKTAWATLNISEDDTSFVCYYIPVERSAIDNDQDPNTFNDNGVKLGEKVYFVHNTTVTNEMVEVVCTLNSSIVYKYYHIFIRPTSSVRNRKDGDVSVLVLGLDAVSRMNFHRQMPKTSAFLSEIGTIEMIGYNKVEDNTFPNVVPTLTGMSIDELKINCWPENDDFFDKCHFVWDDYKNANFSTIFAEDSTIIGTFNYLKSGFCKQPTDHYLRPILNHAEKSIGHTLILNTLGCYGTRLAMTMMLDYAYKIALSMANHLYMSVFWTTSLTHDYVEYPKLGDDDLRDFFDAFNKSGELNKTIVILMSDHGIRWGRFRDTYQGSLEDKLPILNFIIPQWFQNMYPSAMKNLNKNTIRLTTPYDLHETLLEFIDMNQLDDNSIARRTKMNEYKRGTSLFLEIPENKNCKAAGIPKNYCACQEERQDLAVDDPIVVKAANALMEYVNFKLSAYNTLCANLTLQEIYKASVEMRKDNNSVKDYIIQVITVPGSAKFEATLRHHDDNFEMMGTVSRLNLYGNQSICMHDAKMKLLCYCIHKN
;
A
#
# COMPACT_ATOMS: atom_id res chain seq x y z
N MET A 1 59.86 -60.20 -26.94
CA MET A 1 61.07 -59.84 -26.16
C MET A 1 61.19 -58.31 -26.11
N THR A 2 61.04 -57.77 -24.91
CA THR A 2 61.76 -56.59 -24.34
C THR A 2 62.28 -55.50 -25.27
N PHE A 3 61.85 -54.25 -25.04
CA PHE A 3 62.69 -53.03 -24.97
C PHE A 3 61.75 -51.86 -24.59
N SER A 4 61.62 -51.41 -23.34
CA SER A 4 62.55 -50.68 -22.47
C SER A 4 61.85 -49.38 -22.01
N ARG A 5 61.15 -49.47 -20.87
CA ARG A 5 60.53 -48.38 -20.10
C ARG A 5 61.53 -47.33 -19.58
N LYS A 6 62.83 -47.49 -19.84
CA LYS A 6 63.91 -46.63 -19.31
C LYS A 6 64.20 -45.38 -20.14
N ARG A 7 63.59 -45.19 -21.33
CA ARG A 7 63.82 -43.99 -22.18
C ARG A 7 62.84 -42.83 -21.93
N LEU A 8 61.62 -43.09 -21.44
CA LEU A 8 60.65 -42.02 -21.14
C LEU A 8 60.94 -41.27 -19.83
N LEU A 9 61.47 -41.96 -18.81
CA LEU A 9 61.73 -41.35 -17.50
C LEU A 9 62.92 -40.37 -17.48
N ARG A 10 63.85 -40.45 -18.44
CA ARG A 10 64.94 -39.46 -18.58
C ARG A 10 64.52 -38.19 -19.32
N SER A 11 63.43 -38.22 -20.10
CA SER A 11 62.90 -37.06 -20.80
C SER A 11 62.14 -36.12 -19.86
N MET A 12 61.32 -36.67 -18.95
CA MET A 12 60.49 -35.86 -18.04
C MET A 12 61.25 -35.23 -16.86
N LEU A 13 62.41 -35.78 -16.48
CA LEU A 13 63.26 -35.23 -15.41
C LEU A 13 64.20 -34.10 -15.88
N ASN A 14 64.32 -33.88 -17.19
CA ASN A 14 65.08 -32.75 -17.75
C ASN A 14 64.19 -31.52 -18.04
N THR A 15 62.88 -31.69 -18.21
CA THR A 15 61.93 -30.58 -18.41
C THR A 15 61.48 -29.94 -17.09
N SER A 16 61.53 -30.64 -15.96
CA SER A 16 61.16 -30.06 -14.65
C SER A 16 62.26 -29.23 -13.98
N LYS A 17 63.50 -29.28 -14.48
CA LYS A 17 64.63 -28.46 -13.97
C LYS A 17 64.83 -27.13 -14.72
N GLN A 18 64.03 -26.82 -15.74
CA GLN A 18 64.07 -25.53 -16.44
C GLN A 18 62.85 -24.63 -16.19
N ILE A 19 61.90 -25.06 -15.35
CA ILE A 19 60.72 -24.26 -14.94
C ILE A 19 60.86 -23.77 -13.48
N PHE A 20 62.08 -23.72 -12.95
CA PHE A 20 62.38 -22.84 -11.81
C PHE A 20 62.70 -21.46 -12.38
N LEU A 21 61.64 -20.68 -12.59
CA LEU A 21 61.74 -19.25 -12.84
C LEU A 21 62.68 -18.65 -11.80
N LYS A 22 63.69 -17.91 -12.28
CA LYS A 22 64.67 -17.17 -11.46
C LYS A 22 63.96 -16.58 -10.24
N PRO A 23 64.49 -16.68 -9.01
CA PRO A 23 63.81 -16.18 -7.81
C PRO A 23 63.34 -14.73 -7.93
N LYS A 24 64.03 -13.92 -8.75
CA LYS A 24 63.60 -12.55 -9.11
C LYS A 24 62.28 -12.50 -9.88
N ILE A 25 62.04 -13.42 -10.82
CA ILE A 25 60.80 -13.47 -11.61
C ILE A 25 59.66 -14.02 -10.77
N PHE A 26 59.91 -15.02 -9.92
CA PHE A 26 58.90 -15.51 -8.96
C PHE A 26 58.50 -14.42 -7.94
N MET A 27 59.48 -13.66 -7.44
CA MET A 27 59.19 -12.49 -6.60
C MET A 27 58.41 -11.40 -7.36
N LEU A 28 58.72 -11.16 -8.65
CA LEU A 28 57.95 -10.24 -9.49
C LEU A 28 56.50 -10.68 -9.66
N TRP A 29 56.24 -11.98 -9.85
CA TRP A 29 54.88 -12.53 -9.92
C TRP A 29 54.15 -12.43 -8.58
N MET A 30 54.82 -12.70 -7.46
CA MET A 30 54.24 -12.51 -6.13
C MET A 30 53.89 -11.04 -5.89
N VAL A 31 54.81 -10.10 -6.19
CA VAL A 31 54.56 -8.66 -6.05
C VAL A 31 53.39 -8.22 -6.95
N PHE A 32 53.35 -8.71 -8.19
CA PHE A 32 52.27 -8.41 -9.13
C PHE A 32 50.91 -8.92 -8.63
N PHE A 33 50.82 -10.18 -8.19
CA PHE A 33 49.61 -10.77 -7.61
C PHE A 33 49.20 -10.09 -6.31
N THR A 34 50.15 -9.74 -5.43
CA THR A 34 49.82 -8.95 -4.23
C THR A 34 49.34 -7.57 -4.59
N SER A 35 49.88 -6.92 -5.64
CA SER A 35 49.38 -5.61 -6.07
C SER A 35 47.99 -5.69 -6.67
N ILE A 36 47.66 -6.75 -7.43
CA ILE A 36 46.32 -7.00 -7.96
C ILE A 36 45.35 -7.32 -6.83
N TYR A 37 45.74 -8.15 -5.88
CA TYR A 37 44.91 -8.46 -4.73
C TYR A 37 44.70 -7.23 -3.85
N TRP A 38 45.72 -6.41 -3.66
CA TRP A 38 45.63 -5.18 -2.87
C TRP A 38 44.85 -4.09 -3.59
N THR A 39 44.96 -3.94 -4.91
CA THR A 39 44.10 -3.03 -5.69
C THR A 39 42.67 -3.54 -5.74
N TYR A 40 42.43 -4.84 -5.94
CA TYR A 40 41.09 -5.42 -5.89
C TYR A 40 40.48 -5.28 -4.49
N SER A 41 41.24 -5.54 -3.42
CA SER A 41 40.78 -5.36 -2.05
C SER A 41 40.58 -3.88 -1.72
N TYR A 42 41.44 -2.98 -2.21
CA TYR A 42 41.28 -1.53 -2.06
C TYR A 42 40.08 -1.00 -2.83
N TYR A 43 39.82 -1.45 -4.06
CA TYR A 43 38.61 -1.10 -4.82
C TYR A 43 37.36 -1.74 -4.21
N SER A 44 37.47 -2.95 -3.66
CA SER A 44 36.36 -3.61 -2.96
C SER A 44 36.08 -2.96 -1.61
N LEU A 45 37.10 -2.49 -0.88
CA LEU A 45 36.96 -1.75 0.38
C LEU A 45 36.55 -0.30 0.13
N ALA A 46 37.06 0.37 -0.91
CA ALA A 46 36.61 1.70 -1.33
C ALA A 46 35.22 1.69 -1.98
N ALA A 47 34.75 0.54 -2.48
CA ALA A 47 33.35 0.32 -2.84
C ALA A 47 32.46 0.05 -1.62
N PHE A 48 33.03 -0.30 -0.46
CA PHE A 48 32.31 -0.58 0.79
C PHE A 48 32.42 0.54 1.84
N GLU A 49 33.41 1.43 1.74
CA GLU A 49 33.43 2.74 2.39
C GLU A 49 32.72 3.75 1.49
N VAL A 50 31.44 3.47 1.21
CA VAL A 50 30.50 4.56 1.00
C VAL A 50 30.43 5.23 2.37
N PRO A 51 30.91 6.48 2.56
CA PRO A 51 30.56 7.19 3.77
C PRO A 51 29.04 7.13 3.84
N LEU A 52 28.47 6.83 5.02
CA LEU A 52 27.07 7.08 5.33
C LEU A 52 26.78 8.55 4.99
N SER A 53 26.56 8.82 3.72
CA SER A 53 25.97 10.03 3.23
C SER A 53 24.57 9.93 3.76
N GLU A 54 24.20 10.90 4.59
CA GLU A 54 22.80 11.24 4.81
C GLU A 54 22.01 10.95 3.52
N PRO A 55 20.83 10.31 3.63
CA PRO A 55 20.03 9.93 2.46
C PRO A 55 20.05 11.12 1.54
N ARG A 56 20.64 10.92 0.35
CA ARG A 56 20.89 11.96 -0.63
C ARG A 56 19.55 12.66 -0.79
N SER A 57 19.39 13.79 -0.09
CA SER A 57 18.27 14.69 -0.31
C SER A 57 18.33 14.87 -1.80
N LEU A 58 17.29 14.46 -2.52
CA LEU A 58 17.15 14.89 -3.90
C LEU A 58 17.25 16.41 -3.80
N ILE A 59 18.43 16.91 -4.14
CA ILE A 59 18.79 18.32 -4.16
C ILE A 59 17.88 18.85 -5.26
N LEU A 60 16.70 19.29 -4.84
CA LEU A 60 15.93 20.27 -5.55
C LEU A 60 16.87 21.46 -5.67
N ASP A 61 17.26 21.73 -6.91
CA ASP A 61 18.07 22.87 -7.28
C ASP A 61 17.54 24.10 -6.55
N HIS A 62 18.39 24.70 -5.73
CA HIS A 62 18.04 25.65 -4.67
C HIS A 62 17.68 27.01 -5.28
N ASN A 63 16.56 27.05 -6.00
CA ASN A 63 15.97 28.23 -6.63
C ASN A 63 14.43 28.23 -6.52
N THR A 64 13.84 27.28 -5.78
CA THR A 64 12.40 27.21 -5.54
C THR A 64 12.01 27.87 -4.21
N SER A 65 11.04 28.77 -4.31
CA SER A 65 10.56 29.69 -3.30
C SER A 65 9.68 29.04 -2.22
N GLY A 66 10.18 28.10 -1.42
CA GLY A 66 9.44 27.52 -0.28
C GLY A 66 8.21 26.65 -0.65
N TYR A 67 8.18 26.09 -1.86
CA TYR A 67 7.12 25.22 -2.36
C TYR A 67 7.67 23.85 -2.78
N LEU A 68 6.95 22.79 -2.42
CA LEU A 68 7.14 21.41 -2.86
C LEU A 68 6.75 21.22 -4.34
N ILE A 69 5.60 21.78 -4.73
CA ILE A 69 5.13 21.85 -6.12
C ILE A 69 4.89 23.31 -6.44
N ASN A 70 5.43 23.81 -7.55
CA ASN A 70 5.26 25.20 -7.97
C ASN A 70 5.03 25.28 -9.46
N THR A 71 3.82 24.94 -9.89
CA THR A 71 3.37 25.08 -11.28
C THR A 71 2.29 26.17 -11.37
N PRO A 72 1.98 26.69 -12.57
CA PRO A 72 0.89 27.64 -12.75
C PRO A 72 -0.48 27.11 -12.28
N GLY A 73 -0.70 25.79 -12.36
CA GLY A 73 -1.96 25.17 -11.96
C GLY A 73 -2.02 24.71 -10.51
N CYS A 74 -0.88 24.50 -9.86
CA CYS A 74 -0.81 23.96 -8.51
C CYS A 74 0.41 24.47 -7.74
N ARG A 75 0.17 24.98 -6.53
CA ARG A 75 1.22 25.30 -5.57
C ARG A 75 1.00 24.52 -4.29
N ILE A 76 2.00 23.75 -3.87
CA ILE A 76 1.99 23.00 -2.61
C ILE A 76 3.20 23.48 -1.81
N PRO A 77 3.02 23.97 -0.57
CA PRO A 77 4.13 24.45 0.23
C PRO A 77 5.07 23.30 0.63
N GLU A 78 6.33 23.64 0.88
CA GLU A 78 7.28 22.70 1.46
C GLU A 78 6.89 22.34 2.91
N MET A 79 7.18 21.10 3.33
CA MET A 79 6.81 20.55 4.64
C MET A 79 8.05 20.09 5.39
N TYR A 80 8.01 20.17 6.72
CA TYR A 80 9.12 19.72 7.55
C TYR A 80 9.12 18.20 7.66
N LEU A 81 10.25 17.56 7.42
CA LEU A 81 10.37 16.13 7.66
C LEU A 81 10.29 15.82 9.16
N ASN A 82 11.15 16.45 9.96
CA ASN A 82 11.26 16.27 11.42
C ASN A 82 11.41 17.62 12.13
N GLY A 83 11.44 17.60 13.47
CA GLY A 83 11.86 18.72 14.31
C GLY A 83 10.80 19.13 15.33
N PRO A 84 11.07 20.10 16.22
CA PRO A 84 10.24 20.36 17.41
C PRO A 84 8.77 20.69 17.13
N LYS A 85 8.47 21.21 15.93
CA LYS A 85 7.09 21.49 15.48
C LYS A 85 6.30 20.22 15.16
N ILE A 86 6.98 19.15 14.77
CA ILE A 86 6.44 17.84 14.40
C ILE A 86 6.55 16.88 15.58
N ASP A 87 7.74 16.76 16.17
CA ASP A 87 8.09 15.76 17.18
C ASP A 87 7.16 15.80 18.41
N LYS A 88 6.67 16.99 18.79
CA LYS A 88 5.72 17.17 19.91
C LYS A 88 4.34 16.51 19.70
N TYR A 89 4.03 16.08 18.48
CA TYR A 89 2.80 15.39 18.12
C TYR A 89 3.00 13.89 17.90
N LEU A 90 4.24 13.40 17.99
CA LEU A 90 4.59 12.00 17.79
C LEU A 90 4.93 11.37 19.13
N ASP A 91 4.40 10.17 19.36
CA ASP A 91 4.81 9.33 20.47
C ASP A 91 5.98 8.40 20.04
N PRO A 92 7.21 8.61 20.55
CA PRO A 92 8.33 7.74 20.21
C PRO A 92 8.17 6.33 20.81
N ASP A 93 7.43 6.18 21.91
CA ASP A 93 7.43 4.99 22.76
C ASP A 93 6.25 4.04 22.46
N VAL A 94 5.64 4.14 21.27
CA VAL A 94 4.60 3.18 20.86
C VAL A 94 5.20 1.79 20.69
N GLU A 95 4.55 0.80 21.29
CA GLU A 95 4.91 -0.60 21.21
C GLU A 95 3.70 -1.43 20.80
N LEU A 96 3.93 -2.46 20.00
CA LEU A 96 2.92 -3.46 19.67
C LEU A 96 3.45 -4.84 20.04
N ASN A 97 2.73 -5.51 20.94
CA ASN A 97 3.11 -6.83 21.41
C ASN A 97 2.27 -7.90 20.72
N CYS A 98 2.91 -8.63 19.79
CA CYS A 98 2.31 -9.80 19.15
C CYS A 98 2.54 -11.10 19.92
N LYS A 99 2.93 -11.06 21.21
CA LYS A 99 2.92 -12.25 22.06
C LYS A 99 1.47 -12.70 22.27
N THR A 100 1.22 -13.95 21.94
CA THR A 100 -0.09 -14.58 22.07
C THR A 100 -0.34 -14.96 23.53
N LYS A 101 -1.59 -14.86 24.00
CA LYS A 101 -2.04 -15.50 25.27
C LYS A 101 -2.23 -17.01 25.13
N TRP A 102 -2.40 -17.45 23.89
CA TRP A 102 -2.41 -18.84 23.51
C TRP A 102 -1.04 -19.41 23.79
N ASN A 103 -0.96 -20.62 24.36
CA ASN A 103 0.31 -21.32 24.60
C ASN A 103 0.92 -21.83 23.26
N LEU A 104 0.80 -21.05 22.17
CA LEU A 104 1.36 -21.27 20.84
C LEU A 104 2.87 -21.08 20.95
N THR A 105 3.53 -22.13 21.41
CA THR A 105 4.86 -22.05 22.01
C THR A 105 5.97 -21.99 20.96
N LEU A 106 5.66 -22.21 19.68
CA LEU A 106 6.66 -22.38 18.62
C LEU A 106 6.28 -21.64 17.34
N PRO A 107 6.62 -20.35 17.22
CA PRO A 107 6.60 -19.70 15.92
C PRO A 107 7.45 -20.51 14.93
N TYR A 108 6.99 -20.64 13.68
CA TYR A 108 7.68 -21.38 12.62
C TYR A 108 7.82 -22.91 12.82
N LEU A 109 7.00 -23.54 13.68
CA LEU A 109 6.99 -25.01 13.78
C LEU A 109 6.71 -25.66 12.43
N ILE A 110 5.72 -25.12 11.70
CA ILE A 110 5.49 -25.46 10.31
C ILE A 110 5.92 -24.26 9.45
N THR A 111 6.64 -24.56 8.39
CA THR A 111 6.99 -23.61 7.32
C THR A 111 6.39 -24.11 6.01
N SER A 112 6.44 -23.31 4.94
CA SER A 112 6.01 -23.78 3.64
C SER A 112 6.92 -23.27 2.53
N ASP A 113 7.14 -24.12 1.54
CA ASP A 113 7.58 -23.68 0.22
C ASP A 113 6.35 -23.33 -0.64
N LEU A 114 6.49 -23.31 -1.97
CA LEU A 114 5.41 -22.99 -2.91
C LEU A 114 4.39 -24.12 -3.11
N THR A 115 4.66 -25.32 -2.60
CA THR A 115 3.87 -26.54 -2.86
C THR A 115 3.59 -27.39 -1.63
N SER A 116 4.42 -27.27 -0.60
CA SER A 116 4.46 -28.20 0.51
C SER A 116 4.60 -27.50 1.86
N LEU A 117 3.96 -28.09 2.86
CA LEU A 117 4.19 -27.79 4.28
C LEU A 117 5.39 -28.60 4.75
N MET A 118 6.22 -27.98 5.59
CA MET A 118 7.45 -28.58 6.11
C MET A 118 7.55 -28.40 7.61
N LEU A 119 7.78 -29.50 8.33
CA LEU A 119 8.07 -29.47 9.76
C LEU A 119 9.49 -28.93 9.99
N ASN A 120 9.58 -27.83 10.72
CA ASN A 120 10.86 -27.28 11.15
C ASN A 120 11.43 -28.15 12.28
N LYS A 121 12.40 -29.01 11.94
CA LYS A 121 13.01 -29.95 12.90
C LYS A 121 13.65 -29.25 14.11
N THR A 122 14.22 -28.06 13.93
CA THR A 122 14.83 -27.31 15.02
C THR A 122 13.77 -26.83 16.01
N ALA A 123 12.65 -26.29 15.51
CA ALA A 123 11.53 -25.89 16.36
C ALA A 123 10.87 -27.11 17.01
N TRP A 124 10.63 -28.18 16.25
CA TRP A 124 10.04 -29.41 16.75
C TRP A 124 10.86 -30.06 17.87
N ALA A 125 12.19 -30.08 17.76
CA ALA A 125 13.08 -30.63 18.79
C ALA A 125 12.92 -29.98 20.17
N THR A 126 12.45 -28.73 20.23
CA THR A 126 12.18 -28.04 21.51
C THR A 126 10.97 -28.59 22.27
N LEU A 127 10.11 -29.38 21.62
CA LEU A 127 8.99 -30.07 22.25
C LEU A 127 9.45 -31.24 23.15
N ASN A 128 10.70 -31.70 23.00
CA ASN A 128 11.30 -32.77 23.79
C ASN A 128 10.47 -34.08 23.81
N ILE A 129 9.97 -34.48 22.63
CA ILE A 129 9.19 -35.69 22.39
C ILE A 129 9.94 -36.65 21.46
N SER A 130 9.60 -37.94 21.48
CA SER A 130 10.16 -38.92 20.53
C SER A 130 9.55 -38.77 19.14
N GLU A 131 10.27 -39.19 18.08
CA GLU A 131 9.75 -39.15 16.70
C GLU A 131 8.45 -39.96 16.52
N ASP A 132 8.28 -41.03 17.30
CA ASP A 132 7.09 -41.90 17.27
C ASP A 132 6.00 -41.49 18.30
N ASP A 133 6.10 -40.28 18.89
CA ASP A 133 5.14 -39.83 19.89
C ASP A 133 3.78 -39.51 19.26
N THR A 134 2.79 -40.38 19.52
CA THR A 134 1.43 -40.25 18.99
C THR A 134 0.63 -39.11 19.62
N SER A 135 1.14 -38.48 20.68
CA SER A 135 0.52 -37.30 21.28
C SER A 135 0.71 -36.03 20.45
N PHE A 136 1.68 -36.01 19.52
CA PHE A 136 1.91 -34.93 18.58
C PHE A 136 1.23 -35.19 17.24
N VAL A 137 0.31 -34.31 16.85
CA VAL A 137 -0.48 -34.48 15.64
C VAL A 137 -0.56 -33.16 14.88
N CYS A 138 -0.17 -33.17 13.60
CA CYS A 138 -0.38 -32.06 12.69
C CYS A 138 -1.41 -32.41 11.61
N TYR A 139 -2.23 -31.44 11.24
CA TYR A 139 -3.12 -31.53 10.10
C TYR A 139 -3.30 -30.15 9.47
N TYR A 140 -3.67 -30.14 8.20
CA TYR A 140 -4.16 -28.94 7.55
C TYR A 140 -5.65 -29.08 7.19
N ILE A 141 -6.34 -27.95 7.09
CA ILE A 141 -7.73 -27.84 6.69
C ILE A 141 -7.79 -26.88 5.50
N PRO A 142 -8.29 -27.31 4.33
CA PRO A 142 -8.57 -26.42 3.22
C PRO A 142 -9.51 -25.28 3.61
N VAL A 143 -9.18 -24.06 3.21
CA VAL A 143 -10.01 -22.88 3.40
C VAL A 143 -10.52 -22.43 2.04
N GLU A 144 -11.84 -22.44 1.86
CA GLU A 144 -12.49 -22.12 0.60
C GLU A 144 -13.47 -20.96 0.79
N ARG A 145 -13.69 -20.19 -0.27
CA ARG A 145 -14.79 -19.22 -0.31
C ARG A 145 -16.13 -19.96 -0.27
N SER A 146 -17.08 -19.47 0.50
CA SER A 146 -18.45 -19.97 0.40
C SER A 146 -18.98 -19.78 -1.03
N ALA A 147 -19.60 -20.81 -1.59
CA ALA A 147 -20.26 -20.74 -2.89
C ALA A 147 -21.75 -20.49 -2.73
N ILE A 148 -22.36 -19.81 -3.69
CA ILE A 148 -23.82 -19.80 -3.87
C ILE A 148 -24.18 -21.13 -4.51
N ASP A 149 -25.01 -21.92 -3.83
CA ASP A 149 -25.69 -23.04 -4.48
C ASP A 149 -26.71 -22.46 -5.48
N ASN A 150 -26.91 -23.11 -6.64
CA ASN A 150 -27.80 -22.59 -7.71
C ASN A 150 -29.25 -22.28 -7.27
N ASP A 151 -29.68 -22.81 -6.11
CA ASP A 151 -31.02 -22.61 -5.54
C ASP A 151 -31.08 -21.53 -4.43
N GLN A 152 -29.95 -20.88 -4.08
CA GLN A 152 -29.92 -19.82 -3.06
C GLN A 152 -30.19 -18.44 -3.68
N ASP A 153 -31.01 -17.65 -2.99
CA ASP A 153 -31.21 -16.24 -3.32
C ASP A 153 -29.87 -15.49 -3.16
N PRO A 154 -29.35 -14.83 -4.23
CA PRO A 154 -28.14 -14.01 -4.15
C PRO A 154 -28.15 -12.99 -3.02
N ASN A 155 -29.33 -12.52 -2.58
CA ASN A 155 -29.48 -11.59 -1.46
C ASN A 155 -29.11 -12.20 -0.10
N THR A 156 -28.97 -13.52 -0.01
CA THR A 156 -28.53 -14.24 1.21
C THR A 156 -27.02 -14.49 1.25
N PHE A 157 -26.31 -14.20 0.15
CA PHE A 157 -24.88 -14.42 0.07
C PHE A 157 -24.10 -13.42 0.90
N ASN A 158 -23.06 -13.90 1.58
CA ASN A 158 -22.16 -13.09 2.38
C ASN A 158 -20.73 -13.33 1.91
N ASP A 159 -20.08 -12.29 1.39
CA ASP A 159 -18.68 -12.36 0.92
C ASP A 159 -17.67 -12.66 2.06
N ASN A 160 -18.11 -12.60 3.32
CA ASN A 160 -17.35 -13.04 4.48
C ASN A 160 -17.49 -14.53 4.81
N GLY A 161 -18.28 -15.27 4.03
CA GLY A 161 -18.50 -16.69 4.17
C GLY A 161 -17.23 -17.50 3.89
N VAL A 162 -16.88 -18.38 4.83
CA VAL A 162 -15.74 -19.29 4.73
C VAL A 162 -16.23 -20.72 4.87
N LYS A 163 -15.80 -21.59 3.97
CA LYS A 163 -16.03 -23.03 4.02
C LYS A 163 -14.72 -23.73 4.38
N LEU A 164 -14.78 -24.61 5.37
CA LEU A 164 -13.64 -25.42 5.78
C LEU A 164 -13.79 -26.84 5.24
N GLY A 165 -12.71 -27.38 4.69
CA GLY A 165 -12.63 -28.75 4.19
C GLY A 165 -12.40 -29.78 5.31
N GLU A 166 -12.12 -31.02 4.90
CA GLU A 166 -11.73 -32.09 5.84
C GLU A 166 -10.28 -31.96 6.30
N LYS A 167 -9.98 -32.51 7.48
CA LYS A 167 -8.61 -32.53 8.02
C LYS A 167 -7.75 -33.51 7.24
N VAL A 168 -6.60 -33.02 6.76
CA VAL A 168 -5.56 -33.85 6.15
C VAL A 168 -4.37 -33.92 7.09
N TYR A 169 -4.12 -35.10 7.66
CA TYR A 169 -3.06 -35.34 8.64
C TYR A 169 -1.71 -35.56 7.97
N PHE A 170 -0.65 -35.06 8.61
CA PHE A 170 0.73 -35.26 8.15
C PHE A 170 1.69 -35.29 9.34
N VAL A 171 2.84 -35.97 9.16
CA VAL A 171 3.85 -36.14 10.22
C VAL A 171 5.08 -35.26 9.97
N HIS A 172 5.56 -35.21 8.73
CA HIS A 172 6.75 -34.47 8.34
C HIS A 172 6.41 -33.40 7.29
N ASN A 173 6.77 -33.66 6.03
CA ASN A 173 6.46 -32.80 4.92
C ASN A 173 5.25 -33.37 4.18
N THR A 174 4.38 -32.50 3.70
CA THR A 174 3.26 -32.89 2.86
C THR A 174 3.07 -31.88 1.75
N THR A 175 2.81 -32.39 0.55
CA THR A 175 2.38 -31.56 -0.57
C THR A 175 0.92 -31.18 -0.38
N VAL A 176 0.60 -29.91 -0.63
CA VAL A 176 -0.75 -29.35 -0.45
C VAL A 176 -1.31 -29.03 -1.82
N THR A 177 -2.49 -29.56 -2.15
CA THR A 177 -3.14 -29.29 -3.44
C THR A 177 -4.02 -28.05 -3.41
N ASN A 178 -4.60 -27.70 -2.25
CA ASN A 178 -5.47 -26.54 -2.05
C ASN A 178 -4.69 -25.22 -2.04
N GLU A 179 -5.29 -24.15 -2.56
CA GLU A 179 -4.64 -22.82 -2.60
C GLU A 179 -4.47 -22.18 -1.23
N MET A 180 -5.34 -22.50 -0.28
CA MET A 180 -5.42 -21.85 1.03
C MET A 180 -5.68 -22.90 2.10
N VAL A 181 -4.87 -22.92 3.15
CA VAL A 181 -5.03 -23.88 4.25
C VAL A 181 -4.79 -23.24 5.61
N GLU A 182 -5.59 -23.66 6.59
CA GLU A 182 -5.26 -23.56 8.01
C GLU A 182 -4.39 -24.76 8.38
N VAL A 183 -3.33 -24.55 9.14
CA VAL A 183 -2.48 -25.61 9.68
C VAL A 183 -2.57 -25.58 11.19
N VAL A 184 -2.80 -26.74 11.80
CA VAL A 184 -2.86 -26.91 13.25
C VAL A 184 -1.98 -28.09 13.66
N CYS A 185 -1.15 -27.88 14.67
CA CYS A 185 -0.47 -28.97 15.37
C CYS A 185 -0.85 -28.97 16.84
N THR A 186 -1.07 -30.15 17.40
CA THR A 186 -1.40 -30.37 18.79
C THR A 186 -0.37 -31.28 19.47
N LEU A 187 -0.19 -31.08 20.77
CA LEU A 187 0.57 -31.96 21.67
C LEU A 187 -0.34 -32.28 22.86
N ASN A 188 -0.60 -33.56 23.14
CA ASN A 188 -1.56 -33.98 24.16
C ASN A 188 -2.92 -33.26 24.00
N SER A 189 -3.39 -33.17 22.76
CA SER A 189 -4.61 -32.46 22.34
C SER A 189 -4.61 -30.92 22.55
N SER A 190 -3.53 -30.34 23.07
CA SER A 190 -3.37 -28.89 23.20
C SER A 190 -2.74 -28.30 21.94
N ILE A 191 -3.30 -27.22 21.40
CA ILE A 191 -2.75 -26.56 20.20
C ILE A 191 -1.39 -25.93 20.55
N VAL A 192 -0.34 -26.36 19.85
CA VAL A 192 1.02 -25.81 19.97
C VAL A 192 1.41 -24.94 18.77
N TYR A 193 0.73 -25.12 17.64
CA TYR A 193 0.91 -24.31 16.43
C TYR A 193 -0.42 -24.14 15.71
N LYS A 194 -0.70 -22.92 15.27
CA LYS A 194 -1.80 -22.60 14.36
C LYS A 194 -1.39 -21.44 13.47
N TYR A 195 -1.47 -21.64 12.15
CA TYR A 195 -1.15 -20.60 11.17
C TYR A 195 -1.82 -20.88 9.81
N TYR A 196 -1.71 -19.92 8.90
CA TYR A 196 -2.35 -19.93 7.59
C TYR A 196 -1.31 -19.87 6.48
N HIS A 197 -1.49 -20.69 5.45
CA HIS A 197 -0.55 -20.80 4.34
C HIS A 197 -1.29 -20.78 3.00
N ILE A 198 -0.65 -20.18 1.99
CA ILE A 198 -1.14 -20.17 0.61
C ILE A 198 -0.22 -20.97 -0.33
N PHE A 199 -0.81 -21.58 -1.35
CA PHE A 199 -0.18 -22.43 -2.36
C PHE A 199 -0.78 -22.14 -3.74
N ILE A 200 -0.58 -20.91 -4.21
CA ILE A 200 -1.10 -20.45 -5.50
C ILE A 200 -0.27 -21.00 -6.65
N ARG A 201 -0.95 -21.43 -7.71
CA ARG A 201 -0.34 -21.98 -8.93
C ARG A 201 -0.94 -21.31 -10.17
N PRO A 202 -0.13 -21.06 -11.21
CA PRO A 202 -0.64 -20.58 -12.49
C PRO A 202 -1.56 -21.64 -13.12
N THR A 203 -2.70 -21.21 -13.67
CA THR A 203 -3.53 -22.06 -14.51
C THR A 203 -3.00 -22.05 -15.95
N SER A 204 -3.38 -23.04 -16.76
CA SER A 204 -2.90 -23.17 -18.14
C SER A 204 -3.33 -22.02 -19.06
N SER A 205 -4.34 -21.22 -18.68
CA SER A 205 -4.78 -20.06 -19.44
C SER A 205 -3.95 -18.81 -19.17
N VAL A 206 -3.15 -18.79 -18.09
CA VAL A 206 -2.29 -17.65 -17.77
C VAL A 206 -1.16 -17.54 -18.78
N ARG A 207 -0.91 -16.32 -19.26
CA ARG A 207 0.15 -16.01 -20.20
C ARG A 207 1.52 -16.30 -19.60
N ASN A 208 2.31 -17.10 -20.31
CA ASN A 208 3.74 -17.26 -20.03
C ASN A 208 4.48 -15.95 -20.28
N ARG A 209 5.42 -15.63 -19.40
CA ARG A 209 6.30 -14.47 -19.51
C ARG A 209 7.22 -14.61 -20.72
N LYS A 210 7.33 -13.56 -21.52
CA LYS A 210 8.32 -13.41 -22.58
C LYS A 210 9.33 -12.33 -22.22
N ASP A 211 10.45 -12.29 -22.95
CA ASP A 211 11.42 -11.22 -22.82
C ASP A 211 10.76 -9.86 -23.07
N GLY A 212 10.97 -8.91 -22.16
CA GLY A 212 10.34 -7.60 -22.18
C GLY A 212 9.01 -7.52 -21.42
N ASP A 213 8.40 -8.64 -21.02
CA ASP A 213 7.14 -8.62 -20.26
C ASP A 213 7.36 -8.35 -18.76
N VAL A 214 6.52 -7.48 -18.20
CA VAL A 214 6.46 -7.19 -16.76
C VAL A 214 5.16 -7.71 -16.13
N SER A 215 5.24 -8.06 -14.85
CA SER A 215 4.06 -8.19 -13.98
C SER A 215 3.84 -6.90 -13.20
N VAL A 216 2.70 -6.78 -12.55
CA VAL A 216 2.36 -5.57 -11.79
C VAL A 216 1.93 -5.94 -10.37
N LEU A 217 2.53 -5.27 -9.39
CA LEU A 217 2.17 -5.38 -7.98
C LEU A 217 1.82 -3.99 -7.46
N VAL A 218 0.55 -3.79 -7.10
CA VAL A 218 0.11 -2.63 -6.32
C VAL A 218 0.13 -3.05 -4.86
N LEU A 219 1.05 -2.45 -4.10
CA LEU A 219 1.19 -2.64 -2.66
C LEU A 219 0.72 -1.36 -1.95
N GLY A 220 -0.44 -1.45 -1.29
CA GLY A 220 -1.08 -0.36 -0.58
C GLY A 220 -0.77 -0.34 0.91
N LEU A 221 -0.47 0.85 1.43
CA LEU A 221 -0.39 1.15 2.86
C LEU A 221 -1.51 2.14 3.20
N ASP A 222 -2.46 1.77 4.04
CA ASP A 222 -3.58 2.65 4.41
C ASP A 222 -3.12 3.82 5.29
N ALA A 223 -3.59 5.03 5.00
CA ALA A 223 -3.37 6.22 5.82
C ALA A 223 -1.92 6.72 5.96
N VAL A 224 -1.03 6.40 5.02
CA VAL A 224 0.39 6.79 5.04
C VAL A 224 0.67 7.95 4.08
N SER A 225 0.88 9.15 4.64
CA SER A 225 1.36 10.29 3.84
C SER A 225 2.79 10.07 3.35
N ARG A 226 3.19 10.77 2.29
CA ARG A 226 4.58 10.79 1.82
C ARG A 226 5.56 11.07 2.96
N MET A 227 5.33 12.18 3.66
CA MET A 227 6.24 12.61 4.71
C MET A 227 6.20 11.67 5.93
N ASN A 228 5.05 11.05 6.20
CA ASN A 228 4.92 10.04 7.26
C ASN A 228 5.74 8.78 6.95
N PHE A 229 5.70 8.29 5.70
CA PHE A 229 6.53 7.18 5.27
C PHE A 229 8.02 7.46 5.50
N HIS A 230 8.53 8.63 5.08
CA HIS A 230 9.93 9.01 5.29
C HIS A 230 10.32 9.14 6.77
N ARG A 231 9.38 9.54 7.64
CA ARG A 231 9.63 9.62 9.09
C ARG A 231 9.61 8.27 9.79
N GLN A 232 8.58 7.48 9.52
CA GLN A 232 8.26 6.30 10.31
C GLN A 232 8.84 5.03 9.72
N MET A 233 9.06 4.98 8.41
CA MET A 233 9.68 3.84 7.72
C MET A 233 11.03 4.22 7.09
N PRO A 234 11.99 4.79 7.85
CA PRO A 234 13.24 5.30 7.29
C PRO A 234 14.13 4.21 6.71
N LYS A 235 14.11 2.97 7.23
CA LYS A 235 14.92 1.87 6.68
C LYS A 235 14.41 1.45 5.31
N THR A 236 13.09 1.31 5.17
CA THR A 236 12.46 1.03 3.89
C THR A 236 12.71 2.18 2.91
N SER A 237 12.51 3.43 3.33
CA SER A 237 12.75 4.60 2.47
C SER A 237 14.20 4.67 1.98
N ALA A 238 15.18 4.43 2.85
CA ALA A 238 16.59 4.38 2.48
C ALA A 238 16.88 3.27 1.46
N PHE A 239 16.34 2.07 1.69
CA PHE A 239 16.49 0.95 0.75
C PHE A 239 15.91 1.27 -0.63
N LEU A 240 14.68 1.81 -0.68
CA LEU A 240 14.03 2.21 -1.94
C LEU A 240 14.85 3.28 -2.68
N SER A 241 15.41 4.24 -1.94
CA SER A 241 16.28 5.26 -2.51
C SER A 241 17.55 4.67 -3.13
N GLU A 242 18.14 3.64 -2.52
CA GLU A 242 19.35 2.96 -3.01
C GLU A 242 19.11 2.22 -4.32
N ILE A 243 17.97 1.53 -4.45
CA ILE A 243 17.63 0.77 -5.67
C ILE A 243 17.09 1.65 -6.81
N GLY A 244 16.81 2.93 -6.54
CA GLY A 244 16.36 3.91 -7.53
C GLY A 244 14.87 3.83 -7.85
N THR A 245 14.03 4.42 -7.00
CA THR A 245 12.58 4.56 -7.23
C THR A 245 12.18 5.93 -7.77
N ILE A 246 10.98 6.01 -8.33
CA ILE A 246 10.39 7.27 -8.80
C ILE A 246 9.20 7.62 -7.90
N GLU A 247 9.40 8.66 -7.09
CA GLU A 247 8.40 9.15 -6.15
C GLU A 247 7.55 10.27 -6.77
N MET A 248 6.23 10.12 -6.74
CA MET A 248 5.30 11.13 -7.23
C MET A 248 4.97 12.13 -6.11
N ILE A 249 5.81 13.17 -6.01
CA ILE A 249 5.80 14.14 -4.92
C ILE A 249 4.47 14.92 -4.84
N GLY A 250 3.83 15.19 -5.99
CA GLY A 250 2.56 15.90 -6.09
C GLY A 250 1.31 15.01 -6.17
N TYR A 251 1.40 13.72 -5.78
CA TYR A 251 0.26 12.81 -5.78
C TYR A 251 -0.76 13.22 -4.71
N ASN A 252 -1.99 13.51 -5.13
CA ASN A 252 -3.04 14.07 -4.30
C ASN A 252 -4.27 13.15 -4.27
N LYS A 253 -4.83 12.92 -3.09
CA LYS A 253 -6.09 12.19 -2.91
C LYS A 253 -7.27 12.91 -3.56
N VAL A 254 -8.39 12.23 -3.81
CA VAL A 254 -9.58 12.83 -4.44
C VAL A 254 -10.80 12.84 -3.52
N GLU A 255 -10.84 12.05 -2.45
CA GLU A 255 -11.89 12.15 -1.42
C GLU A 255 -11.38 11.83 0.00
N ASP A 256 -12.29 11.65 0.97
CA ASP A 256 -11.97 11.61 2.40
C ASP A 256 -11.12 10.40 2.80
N ASN A 257 -11.61 9.18 2.52
CA ASN A 257 -11.15 7.91 3.07
C ASN A 257 -10.75 6.88 1.98
N THR A 258 -10.50 5.63 2.35
CA THR A 258 -9.94 4.59 1.47
C THR A 258 -10.77 4.29 0.23
N PHE A 259 -12.03 3.89 0.40
CA PHE A 259 -12.89 3.49 -0.72
C PHE A 259 -12.89 4.48 -1.90
N PRO A 260 -13.14 5.78 -1.71
CA PRO A 260 -13.17 6.74 -2.80
C PRO A 260 -11.81 7.19 -3.34
N ASN A 261 -10.71 6.82 -2.71
CA ASN A 261 -9.36 7.07 -3.24
C ASN A 261 -8.80 5.83 -3.97
N VAL A 262 -9.20 4.63 -3.54
CA VAL A 262 -8.84 3.36 -4.17
C VAL A 262 -9.70 3.09 -5.42
N VAL A 263 -11.01 3.34 -5.37
CA VAL A 263 -11.93 3.10 -6.51
C VAL A 263 -11.48 3.81 -7.79
N PRO A 264 -11.12 5.10 -7.79
CA PRO A 264 -10.61 5.77 -8.98
C PRO A 264 -9.36 5.14 -9.57
N THR A 265 -8.44 4.62 -8.73
CA THR A 265 -7.25 3.90 -9.19
C THR A 265 -7.63 2.61 -9.89
N LEU A 266 -8.63 1.89 -9.35
CA LEU A 266 -9.02 0.59 -9.87
C LEU A 266 -10.05 0.65 -11.00
N THR A 267 -10.79 1.74 -11.18
CA THR A 267 -11.91 1.81 -12.14
C THR A 267 -11.91 3.04 -13.04
N GLY A 268 -11.07 4.04 -12.75
CA GLY A 268 -11.11 5.34 -13.42
C GLY A 268 -12.32 6.22 -13.06
N MET A 269 -13.23 5.73 -12.22
CA MET A 269 -14.49 6.38 -11.84
C MET A 269 -14.41 7.04 -10.46
N SER A 270 -15.11 8.16 -10.30
CA SER A 270 -15.53 8.69 -9.01
C SER A 270 -16.62 7.81 -8.39
N ILE A 271 -16.90 7.99 -7.10
CA ILE A 271 -18.00 7.25 -6.43
C ILE A 271 -19.36 7.57 -7.06
N ASP A 272 -19.60 8.81 -7.46
CA ASP A 272 -20.88 9.19 -8.08
C ASP A 272 -21.07 8.51 -9.44
N GLU A 273 -19.99 8.40 -10.24
CA GLU A 273 -20.00 7.64 -11.50
C GLU A 273 -20.16 6.13 -11.25
N LEU A 274 -19.48 5.58 -10.24
CA LEU A 274 -19.60 4.16 -9.87
C LEU A 274 -21.06 3.82 -9.51
N LYS A 275 -21.72 4.69 -8.72
CA LYS A 275 -23.12 4.52 -8.33
C LYS A 275 -24.07 4.53 -9.52
N ILE A 276 -23.86 5.42 -10.47
CA ILE A 276 -24.69 5.51 -11.68
C ILE A 276 -24.49 4.30 -12.59
N ASN A 277 -23.24 3.84 -12.74
CA ASN A 277 -22.88 2.89 -13.79
C ASN A 277 -23.05 1.42 -13.37
N CYS A 278 -22.72 1.05 -12.13
CA CYS A 278 -22.63 -0.36 -11.75
C CYS A 278 -22.97 -0.70 -10.30
N TRP A 279 -22.97 0.28 -9.38
CA TRP A 279 -23.23 0.05 -7.95
C TRP A 279 -24.24 1.05 -7.35
N PRO A 280 -25.52 1.03 -7.78
CA PRO A 280 -26.52 2.03 -7.37
C PRO A 280 -26.74 2.11 -5.86
N GLU A 281 -26.94 0.96 -5.21
CA GLU A 281 -27.26 0.89 -3.78
C GLU A 281 -26.11 0.25 -2.99
N ASN A 282 -25.97 0.61 -1.71
CA ASN A 282 -24.86 0.11 -0.89
C ASN A 282 -24.92 -1.41 -0.64
N ASP A 283 -26.13 -1.99 -0.75
CA ASP A 283 -26.41 -3.42 -0.60
C ASP A 283 -26.18 -4.20 -1.91
N ASP A 284 -25.92 -3.52 -3.03
CA ASP A 284 -25.54 -4.18 -4.28
C ASP A 284 -24.10 -4.72 -4.22
N PHE A 285 -23.85 -5.82 -4.92
CA PHE A 285 -22.51 -6.35 -5.14
C PHE A 285 -21.78 -5.58 -6.25
N PHE A 286 -20.44 -5.52 -6.14
CA PHE A 286 -19.58 -4.87 -7.12
C PHE A 286 -19.36 -5.66 -8.42
N ASP A 287 -19.98 -6.82 -8.58
CA ASP A 287 -19.81 -7.74 -9.72
C ASP A 287 -20.11 -7.13 -11.09
N LYS A 288 -20.90 -6.05 -11.15
CA LYS A 288 -21.22 -5.33 -12.39
C LYS A 288 -20.20 -4.24 -12.74
N CYS A 289 -19.33 -3.90 -11.80
CA CYS A 289 -18.31 -2.87 -11.99
C CYS A 289 -17.12 -3.45 -12.73
N HIS A 290 -16.60 -2.67 -13.68
CA HIS A 290 -15.39 -3.01 -14.41
C HIS A 290 -14.18 -2.44 -13.68
N PHE A 291 -13.32 -3.32 -13.20
CA PHE A 291 -12.07 -2.97 -12.52
C PHE A 291 -10.88 -3.23 -13.44
N VAL A 292 -9.76 -2.57 -13.16
CA VAL A 292 -8.53 -2.69 -13.94
C VAL A 292 -8.04 -4.14 -13.99
N TRP A 293 -8.24 -4.93 -12.93
CA TRP A 293 -7.89 -6.34 -12.96
C TRP A 293 -8.73 -7.14 -13.98
N ASP A 294 -9.92 -6.69 -14.36
CA ASP A 294 -10.70 -7.33 -15.43
C ASP A 294 -10.00 -7.13 -16.79
N ASP A 295 -9.38 -5.97 -17.03
CA ASP A 295 -8.57 -5.72 -18.23
C ASP A 295 -7.32 -6.62 -18.26
N TYR A 296 -6.63 -6.76 -17.13
CA TYR A 296 -5.51 -7.68 -17.00
C TYR A 296 -5.92 -9.14 -17.18
N LYS A 297 -7.08 -9.52 -16.64
CA LYS A 297 -7.66 -10.86 -16.81
C LYS A 297 -7.95 -11.15 -18.28
N ASN A 298 -8.54 -10.19 -18.99
CA ASN A 298 -8.81 -10.28 -20.44
C ASN A 298 -7.51 -10.38 -21.26
N ALA A 299 -6.41 -9.81 -20.77
CA ALA A 299 -5.07 -9.96 -21.33
C ALA A 299 -4.33 -11.24 -20.88
N ASN A 300 -5.03 -12.17 -20.21
CA ASN A 300 -4.52 -13.44 -19.68
C ASN A 300 -3.44 -13.30 -18.61
N PHE A 301 -3.46 -12.24 -17.80
CA PHE A 301 -2.70 -12.20 -16.55
C PHE A 301 -3.44 -12.99 -15.48
N SER A 302 -2.69 -13.58 -14.54
CA SER A 302 -3.27 -14.05 -13.28
C SER A 302 -3.58 -12.85 -12.39
N THR A 303 -4.80 -12.75 -11.88
CA THR A 303 -5.22 -11.60 -11.06
C THR A 303 -5.37 -11.96 -9.59
N ILE A 304 -4.92 -11.07 -8.70
CA ILE A 304 -4.92 -11.31 -7.25
C ILE A 304 -5.44 -10.08 -6.51
N PHE A 305 -6.30 -10.30 -5.51
CA PHE A 305 -6.75 -9.25 -4.58
C PHE A 305 -6.73 -9.75 -3.12
N ALA A 306 -6.16 -8.94 -2.22
CA ALA A 306 -6.00 -9.26 -0.81
C ALA A 306 -6.00 -8.00 0.07
N GLU A 307 -6.61 -8.09 1.26
CA GLU A 307 -6.65 -7.05 2.28
C GLU A 307 -6.47 -7.67 3.68
N ASP A 308 -5.54 -7.18 4.52
CA ASP A 308 -5.30 -7.80 5.84
C ASP A 308 -6.43 -7.56 6.84
N SER A 309 -7.01 -6.36 6.93
CA SER A 309 -8.06 -6.06 7.90
C SER A 309 -9.46 -6.24 7.29
N THR A 310 -10.00 -7.45 7.43
CA THR A 310 -11.24 -7.82 6.75
C THR A 310 -12.49 -7.17 7.37
N ILE A 311 -12.45 -6.80 8.65
CA ILE A 311 -13.51 -6.07 9.36
C ILE A 311 -13.84 -4.72 8.70
N ILE A 312 -12.80 -3.99 8.27
CA ILE A 312 -12.94 -2.67 7.64
C ILE A 312 -12.49 -2.66 6.16
N GLY A 313 -12.47 -3.84 5.52
CA GLY A 313 -12.02 -3.99 4.13
C GLY A 313 -12.75 -3.07 3.16
N THR A 314 -12.03 -2.59 2.14
CA THR A 314 -12.42 -1.50 1.23
C THR A 314 -13.81 -1.74 0.63
N PHE A 315 -14.05 -2.97 0.16
CA PHE A 315 -15.29 -3.34 -0.52
C PHE A 315 -16.35 -3.97 0.39
N ASN A 316 -16.07 -4.20 1.67
CA ASN A 316 -16.97 -4.94 2.58
C ASN A 316 -17.44 -4.12 3.79
N TYR A 317 -16.73 -3.05 4.19
CA TYR A 317 -17.18 -2.18 5.28
C TYR A 317 -18.49 -1.47 4.89
N LEU A 318 -19.61 -1.84 5.53
CA LEU A 318 -20.97 -1.34 5.26
C LEU A 318 -21.44 -1.57 3.80
N LYS A 319 -20.92 -2.61 3.14
CA LYS A 319 -21.19 -2.92 1.74
C LYS A 319 -21.19 -4.44 1.54
N SER A 320 -21.90 -4.92 0.53
CA SER A 320 -22.03 -6.37 0.28
C SER A 320 -20.76 -7.05 -0.22
N GLY A 321 -19.80 -6.29 -0.75
CA GLY A 321 -18.58 -6.83 -1.36
C GLY A 321 -18.85 -7.42 -2.74
N PHE A 322 -18.29 -8.60 -3.00
CA PHE A 322 -18.46 -9.30 -4.26
C PHE A 322 -19.30 -10.56 -4.07
N CYS A 323 -20.19 -10.86 -5.02
CA CYS A 323 -20.95 -12.10 -5.01
C CYS A 323 -20.17 -13.18 -5.75
N LYS A 324 -19.63 -12.85 -6.92
CA LYS A 324 -18.63 -13.66 -7.64
C LYS A 324 -17.22 -13.34 -7.16
N GLN A 325 -16.31 -14.29 -7.31
CA GLN A 325 -14.90 -14.03 -7.00
C GLN A 325 -14.35 -12.97 -7.98
N PRO A 326 -13.80 -11.84 -7.50
CA PRO A 326 -13.45 -10.70 -8.36
C PRO A 326 -12.14 -10.90 -9.14
N THR A 327 -11.28 -11.81 -8.68
CA THR A 327 -9.96 -12.09 -9.28
C THR A 327 -9.71 -13.60 -9.31
N ASP A 328 -8.67 -14.06 -10.02
CA ASP A 328 -8.30 -15.48 -10.03
C ASP A 328 -7.98 -16.00 -8.63
N HIS A 329 -7.30 -15.19 -7.83
CA HIS A 329 -6.96 -15.52 -6.45
C HIS A 329 -7.41 -14.40 -5.50
N TYR A 330 -8.56 -14.62 -4.87
CA TYR A 330 -9.13 -13.69 -3.88
C TYR A 330 -8.84 -14.18 -2.46
N LEU A 331 -7.94 -13.51 -1.74
CA LEU A 331 -7.44 -14.02 -0.44
C LEU A 331 -8.36 -13.70 0.75
N ARG A 332 -9.52 -13.07 0.52
CA ARG A 332 -10.46 -12.73 1.59
C ARG A 332 -10.88 -13.92 2.46
N PRO A 333 -11.15 -15.15 1.95
CA PRO A 333 -11.56 -16.28 2.81
C PRO A 333 -10.50 -16.66 3.85
N ILE A 334 -9.23 -16.76 3.45
CA ILE A 334 -8.14 -17.10 4.37
C ILE A 334 -7.85 -15.96 5.35
N LEU A 335 -7.90 -14.70 4.89
CA LEU A 335 -7.67 -13.52 5.74
C LEU A 335 -8.80 -13.31 6.74
N ASN A 336 -10.07 -13.48 6.35
CA ASN A 336 -11.23 -13.46 7.25
C ASN A 336 -11.10 -14.51 8.34
N HIS A 337 -10.69 -15.72 7.96
CA HIS A 337 -10.57 -16.83 8.89
C HIS A 337 -9.38 -16.64 9.84
N ALA A 338 -8.26 -16.11 9.33
CA ALA A 338 -7.09 -15.75 10.13
C ALA A 338 -7.39 -14.62 11.12
N GLU A 339 -8.01 -13.52 10.69
CA GLU A 339 -8.37 -12.38 11.55
C GLU A 339 -9.26 -12.84 12.71
N LYS A 340 -10.26 -13.68 12.44
CA LYS A 340 -11.17 -14.24 13.47
C LYS A 340 -10.49 -15.25 14.40
N SER A 341 -9.59 -16.07 13.87
CA SER A 341 -9.04 -17.23 14.61
C SER A 341 -7.77 -16.92 15.40
N ILE A 342 -6.87 -16.13 14.84
CA ILE A 342 -5.56 -15.82 15.44
C ILE A 342 -5.29 -14.31 15.51
N GLY A 343 -6.22 -13.47 15.07
CA GLY A 343 -6.11 -12.02 15.19
C GLY A 343 -6.26 -11.54 16.62
N HIS A 344 -5.37 -10.64 17.04
CA HIS A 344 -5.40 -10.02 18.36
C HIS A 344 -4.63 -8.70 18.38
N THR A 345 -4.60 -8.09 19.57
CA THR A 345 -4.01 -6.76 19.83
C THR A 345 -4.74 -5.68 19.03
N LEU A 346 -5.83 -5.19 19.62
CA LEU A 346 -6.66 -4.14 19.04
C LEU A 346 -5.87 -2.83 18.94
N ILE A 347 -5.73 -2.32 17.71
CA ILE A 347 -5.21 -0.99 17.40
C ILE A 347 -6.42 -0.17 16.98
N LEU A 348 -7.10 0.43 17.94
CA LEU A 348 -8.33 1.21 17.72
C LEU A 348 -9.39 0.45 16.88
N ASN A 349 -9.38 0.56 15.54
CA ASN A 349 -10.35 -0.09 14.64
C ASN A 349 -9.85 -1.40 14.02
N THR A 350 -8.57 -1.75 14.13
CA THR A 350 -7.94 -2.92 13.48
C THR A 350 -7.32 -3.90 14.48
N LEU A 351 -6.95 -5.10 14.00
CA LEU A 351 -6.15 -6.07 14.74
C LEU A 351 -4.72 -6.08 14.19
N GLY A 352 -3.75 -5.65 14.99
CA GLY A 352 -2.37 -5.48 14.54
C GLY A 352 -1.57 -6.78 14.36
N CYS A 353 -1.97 -7.84 15.07
CA CYS A 353 -1.19 -9.08 15.14
C CYS A 353 -2.01 -10.30 14.72
N TYR A 354 -1.47 -11.13 13.82
CA TYR A 354 -1.99 -12.44 13.46
C TYR A 354 -1.06 -13.53 13.98
N GLY A 355 -1.48 -14.19 15.06
CA GLY A 355 -0.60 -15.08 15.81
C GLY A 355 0.60 -14.30 16.36
N THR A 356 1.81 -14.82 16.20
CA THR A 356 3.01 -14.22 16.82
C THR A 356 3.64 -13.09 15.99
N ARG A 357 2.97 -12.60 14.95
CA ARG A 357 3.54 -11.70 13.92
C ARG A 357 2.55 -10.60 13.59
N LEU A 358 3.01 -9.53 12.94
CA LEU A 358 2.13 -8.47 12.44
C LEU A 358 1.20 -9.05 11.36
N ALA A 359 -0.04 -8.59 11.32
CA ALA A 359 -0.95 -8.93 10.24
C ALA A 359 -0.40 -8.46 8.87
N MET A 360 0.23 -7.28 8.84
CA MET A 360 0.97 -6.77 7.67
C MET A 360 2.05 -7.74 7.17
N THR A 361 2.83 -8.38 8.06
CA THR A 361 3.85 -9.36 7.66
C THR A 361 3.25 -10.55 6.91
N MET A 362 2.06 -11.02 7.31
CA MET A 362 1.37 -12.11 6.60
C MET A 362 1.02 -11.71 5.16
N MET A 363 0.57 -10.47 4.94
CA MET A 363 0.29 -9.95 3.59
C MET A 363 1.53 -9.85 2.72
N LEU A 364 2.64 -9.35 3.26
CA LEU A 364 3.92 -9.27 2.56
C LEU A 364 4.45 -10.66 2.19
N ASP A 365 4.38 -11.62 3.13
CA ASP A 365 4.73 -13.03 2.89
C ASP A 365 3.90 -13.62 1.74
N TYR A 366 2.60 -13.31 1.67
CA TYR A 366 1.71 -13.78 0.62
C TYR A 366 2.01 -13.14 -0.73
N ALA A 367 2.23 -11.83 -0.78
CA ALA A 367 2.63 -11.12 -1.99
C ALA A 367 3.93 -11.70 -2.57
N TYR A 368 4.93 -11.96 -1.71
CA TYR A 368 6.19 -12.55 -2.13
C TYR A 368 6.02 -13.98 -2.68
N LYS A 369 5.27 -14.84 -1.98
CA LYS A 369 5.00 -16.21 -2.45
C LYS A 369 4.29 -16.24 -3.79
N ILE A 370 3.33 -15.35 -4.03
CA ILE A 370 2.63 -15.28 -5.30
C ILE A 370 3.56 -14.89 -6.43
N ALA A 371 4.42 -13.88 -6.23
CA ALA A 371 5.41 -13.50 -7.23
C ALA A 371 6.34 -14.68 -7.58
N LEU A 372 6.83 -15.42 -6.57
CA LEU A 372 7.64 -16.61 -6.79
C LEU A 372 6.89 -17.72 -7.53
N SER A 373 5.64 -18.01 -7.17
CA SER A 373 4.78 -18.99 -7.85
C SER A 373 4.50 -18.61 -9.31
N MET A 374 4.50 -17.31 -9.61
CA MET A 374 4.22 -16.74 -10.93
C MET A 374 5.49 -16.30 -11.67
N ALA A 375 6.69 -16.71 -11.26
CA ALA A 375 7.96 -16.22 -11.84
C ALA A 375 8.01 -16.33 -13.39
N ASN A 376 7.40 -17.38 -13.96
CA ASN A 376 7.34 -17.66 -15.40
C ASN A 376 6.03 -17.23 -16.08
N HIS A 377 5.11 -16.61 -15.35
CA HIS A 377 3.78 -16.19 -15.83
C HIS A 377 3.56 -14.70 -15.53
N LEU A 378 2.62 -14.07 -16.22
CA LEU A 378 2.27 -12.68 -15.92
C LEU A 378 1.16 -12.60 -14.89
N TYR A 379 1.30 -11.69 -13.94
CA TYR A 379 0.30 -11.42 -12.92
C TYR A 379 0.08 -9.92 -12.70
N MET A 380 -1.13 -9.60 -12.24
CA MET A 380 -1.48 -8.31 -11.65
C MET A 380 -2.05 -8.56 -10.26
N SER A 381 -1.46 -7.93 -9.26
CA SER A 381 -1.85 -8.14 -7.88
C SER A 381 -2.09 -6.81 -7.16
N VAL A 382 -3.15 -6.78 -6.34
CA VAL A 382 -3.46 -5.68 -5.44
C VAL A 382 -3.46 -6.22 -4.01
N PHE A 383 -2.48 -5.79 -3.24
CA PHE A 383 -2.34 -6.10 -1.82
C PHE A 383 -2.53 -4.82 -1.02
N TRP A 384 -3.51 -4.78 -0.12
CA TRP A 384 -3.80 -3.61 0.70
C TRP A 384 -3.58 -3.92 2.18
N THR A 385 -2.69 -3.17 2.82
CA THR A 385 -2.39 -3.31 4.25
C THR A 385 -2.99 -2.14 5.02
N THR A 386 -3.88 -2.46 5.95
CA THR A 386 -4.62 -1.51 6.79
C THR A 386 -4.36 -1.77 8.27
N SER A 387 -4.09 -3.04 8.63
CA SER A 387 -4.01 -3.51 10.02
C SER A 387 -3.09 -2.68 10.92
N LEU A 388 -1.93 -2.25 10.42
CA LEU A 388 -0.92 -1.55 11.21
C LEU A 388 -1.02 -0.02 11.14
N THR A 389 -1.35 0.53 9.97
CA THR A 389 -1.07 1.95 9.65
C THR A 389 -2.28 2.87 9.75
N HIS A 390 -3.51 2.33 9.75
CA HIS A 390 -4.75 3.11 9.57
C HIS A 390 -5.01 4.18 10.65
N ASP A 391 -4.75 3.87 11.93
CA ASP A 391 -5.30 4.65 13.04
C ASP A 391 -4.30 5.62 13.72
N TYR A 392 -2.99 5.40 13.58
CA TYR A 392 -1.95 6.15 14.28
C TYR A 392 -0.78 6.53 13.38
N VAL A 393 -0.33 7.78 13.50
CA VAL A 393 0.74 8.35 12.68
C VAL A 393 2.11 7.72 12.98
N GLU A 394 2.29 7.05 14.11
CA GLU A 394 3.56 6.48 14.55
C GLU A 394 3.69 4.97 14.27
N TYR A 395 2.57 4.27 14.14
CA TYR A 395 2.55 2.81 14.02
C TYR A 395 3.24 2.24 12.77
N PRO A 396 3.30 2.95 11.62
CA PRO A 396 4.09 2.50 10.47
C PRO A 396 5.53 2.08 10.84
N LYS A 397 6.15 2.67 11.87
CA LYS A 397 7.52 2.33 12.28
C LYS A 397 7.70 0.90 12.76
N LEU A 398 6.62 0.27 13.23
CA LEU A 398 6.65 -1.08 13.76
C LEU A 398 6.77 -2.13 12.65
N GLY A 399 6.44 -1.78 11.40
CA GLY A 399 6.55 -2.65 10.23
C GLY A 399 7.66 -2.24 9.25
N ASP A 400 8.54 -1.29 9.64
CA ASP A 400 9.60 -0.79 8.76
C ASP A 400 10.63 -1.89 8.42
N ASP A 401 11.01 -2.72 9.40
CA ASP A 401 11.90 -3.86 9.13
C ASP A 401 11.23 -4.91 8.23
N ASP A 402 9.96 -5.25 8.47
CA ASP A 402 9.21 -6.21 7.66
C ASP A 402 9.07 -5.75 6.19
N LEU A 403 8.75 -4.48 5.96
CA LEU A 403 8.60 -3.95 4.61
C LEU A 403 9.95 -3.84 3.89
N ARG A 404 11.00 -3.42 4.58
CA ARG A 404 12.37 -3.42 4.03
C ARG A 404 12.82 -4.83 3.67
N ASP A 405 12.60 -5.79 4.56
CA ASP A 405 13.01 -7.18 4.34
C ASP A 405 12.20 -7.85 3.22
N PHE A 406 10.92 -7.47 3.05
CA PHE A 406 10.14 -7.85 1.87
C PHE A 406 10.81 -7.37 0.58
N PHE A 407 11.15 -6.08 0.46
CA PHE A 407 11.77 -5.55 -0.76
C PHE A 407 13.17 -6.12 -1.00
N ASP A 408 13.96 -6.33 0.06
CA ASP A 408 15.27 -6.98 -0.03
C ASP A 408 15.14 -8.43 -0.54
N ALA A 409 14.20 -9.21 -0.01
CA ALA A 409 13.91 -10.56 -0.50
C ALA A 409 13.40 -10.56 -1.95
N PHE A 410 12.51 -9.63 -2.29
CA PHE A 410 11.95 -9.45 -3.63
C PHE A 410 13.03 -9.09 -4.67
N ASN A 411 14.02 -8.29 -4.26
CA ASN A 411 15.18 -7.95 -5.08
C ASN A 411 16.12 -9.15 -5.25
N LYS A 412 16.50 -9.82 -4.15
CA LYS A 412 17.42 -10.96 -4.14
C LYS A 412 16.90 -12.17 -4.91
N SER A 413 15.57 -12.38 -4.96
CA SER A 413 14.96 -13.43 -5.76
C SER A 413 14.95 -13.14 -7.26
N GLY A 414 15.19 -11.89 -7.65
CA GLY A 414 15.08 -11.40 -9.02
C GLY A 414 13.65 -11.07 -9.46
N GLU A 415 12.66 -11.18 -8.58
CA GLU A 415 11.25 -10.85 -8.90
C GLU A 415 11.03 -9.34 -9.07
N LEU A 416 11.81 -8.51 -8.37
CA LEU A 416 11.79 -7.06 -8.56
C LEU A 416 12.22 -6.65 -9.98
N ASN A 417 13.07 -7.45 -10.62
CA ASN A 417 13.52 -7.20 -12.00
C ASN A 417 12.49 -7.66 -13.06
N LYS A 418 11.38 -8.31 -12.65
CA LYS A 418 10.32 -8.82 -13.53
C LYS A 418 8.96 -8.15 -13.28
N THR A 419 8.90 -7.25 -12.30
CA THR A 419 7.66 -6.70 -11.77
C THR A 419 7.77 -5.19 -11.64
N ILE A 420 6.79 -4.47 -12.17
CA ILE A 420 6.56 -3.07 -11.82
C ILE A 420 5.85 -3.06 -10.47
N VAL A 421 6.50 -2.51 -9.44
CA VAL A 421 5.87 -2.38 -8.13
C VAL A 421 5.42 -0.94 -7.94
N ILE A 422 4.15 -0.76 -7.62
CA ILE A 422 3.55 0.51 -7.21
C ILE A 422 3.33 0.43 -5.70
N LEU A 423 4.19 1.09 -4.92
CA LEU A 423 3.98 1.29 -3.49
C LEU A 423 3.17 2.56 -3.29
N MET A 424 1.96 2.47 -2.78
CA MET A 424 1.07 3.63 -2.67
C MET A 424 0.27 3.67 -1.36
N SER A 425 -0.32 4.83 -1.11
CA SER A 425 -1.36 5.03 -0.11
C SER A 425 -2.53 5.78 -0.73
N ASP A 426 -3.68 5.71 -0.07
CA ASP A 426 -4.95 6.33 -0.42
C ASP A 426 -5.10 7.75 0.14
N HIS A 427 -4.63 7.96 1.37
CA HIS A 427 -4.62 9.24 2.08
C HIS A 427 -3.54 9.25 3.18
N GLY A 428 -3.30 10.39 3.81
CA GLY A 428 -2.55 10.44 5.07
C GLY A 428 -3.44 10.20 6.30
N ILE A 429 -2.93 10.44 7.50
CA ILE A 429 -3.73 10.25 8.72
C ILE A 429 -4.92 11.24 8.78
N ARG A 430 -6.14 10.74 8.98
CA ARG A 430 -7.39 11.54 8.87
C ARG A 430 -7.87 12.15 10.18
N TRP A 431 -7.26 11.78 11.30
CA TRP A 431 -7.62 12.29 12.62
C TRP A 431 -6.42 12.34 13.55
N GLY A 432 -6.65 12.85 14.76
CA GLY A 432 -5.67 12.93 15.82
C GLY A 432 -4.92 14.26 15.83
N ARG A 433 -4.10 14.43 16.87
CA ARG A 433 -3.47 15.73 17.18
C ARG A 433 -2.55 16.22 16.07
N PHE A 434 -1.91 15.31 15.32
CA PHE A 434 -1.09 15.69 14.18
C PHE A 434 -1.92 16.22 13.01
N ARG A 435 -3.04 15.56 12.67
CA ARG A 435 -3.97 16.00 11.60
C ARG A 435 -4.58 17.38 11.85
N ASP A 436 -4.71 17.79 13.11
CA ASP A 436 -5.20 19.12 13.49
C ASP A 436 -4.22 20.25 13.13
N THR A 437 -2.96 19.94 12.87
CA THR A 437 -1.96 20.92 12.44
C THR A 437 -2.14 21.27 10.97
N TYR A 438 -1.61 22.42 10.54
CA TYR A 438 -1.61 22.79 9.12
C TYR A 438 -0.88 21.76 8.26
N GLN A 439 0.30 21.31 8.70
CA GLN A 439 1.06 20.29 7.98
C GLN A 439 0.33 18.94 7.95
N GLY A 440 -0.24 18.48 9.07
CA GLY A 440 -1.02 17.25 9.09
C GLY A 440 -2.23 17.29 8.16
N SER A 441 -2.90 18.43 8.03
CA SER A 441 -3.98 18.64 7.04
C SER A 441 -3.51 18.58 5.59
N LEU A 442 -2.27 18.99 5.30
CA LEU A 442 -1.67 18.84 3.97
C LEU A 442 -1.22 17.40 3.72
N GLU A 443 -0.58 16.77 4.70
CA GLU A 443 -0.12 15.39 4.62
C GLU A 443 -1.26 14.38 4.45
N ASP A 444 -2.42 14.63 5.08
CA ASP A 444 -3.66 13.91 4.82
C ASP A 444 -4.02 13.83 3.34
N LYS A 445 -3.70 14.89 2.57
CA LYS A 445 -4.04 15.00 1.14
C LYS A 445 -2.96 14.45 0.22
N LEU A 446 -1.77 14.18 0.75
CA LEU A 446 -0.55 13.85 0.00
C LEU A 446 -0.01 12.47 0.41
N PRO A 447 -0.74 11.38 0.06
CA PRO A 447 -0.28 10.03 0.26
C PRO A 447 1.01 9.73 -0.52
N ILE A 448 1.73 8.70 -0.09
CA ILE A 448 2.87 8.17 -0.85
C ILE A 448 2.40 7.55 -2.18
N LEU A 449 3.19 7.76 -3.25
CA LEU A 449 3.12 6.99 -4.48
C LEU A 449 4.55 6.85 -5.03
N ASN A 450 5.05 5.61 -5.04
CA ASN A 450 6.38 5.25 -5.51
C ASN A 450 6.30 4.16 -6.56
N PHE A 451 7.00 4.37 -7.68
CA PHE A 451 7.23 3.37 -8.70
C PHE A 451 8.60 2.74 -8.53
N ILE A 452 8.64 1.42 -8.44
CA ILE A 452 9.86 0.62 -8.54
C ILE A 452 9.83 -0.09 -9.89
N ILE A 453 10.70 0.35 -10.81
CA ILE A 453 10.68 -0.04 -12.22
C ILE A 453 12.04 -0.67 -12.58
N PRO A 454 12.07 -1.90 -13.15
CA PRO A 454 13.32 -2.53 -13.55
C PRO A 454 14.17 -1.65 -14.47
N GLN A 455 15.49 -1.62 -14.25
CA GLN A 455 16.39 -0.76 -15.01
C GLN A 455 16.33 -1.02 -16.53
N TRP A 456 16.17 -2.28 -16.93
CA TRP A 456 16.03 -2.64 -18.35
C TRP A 456 14.77 -2.04 -18.97
N PHE A 457 13.66 -1.98 -18.22
CA PHE A 457 12.41 -1.38 -18.68
C PHE A 457 12.59 0.11 -18.89
N GLN A 458 13.27 0.77 -17.94
CA GLN A 458 13.56 2.20 -18.05
C GLN A 458 14.40 2.53 -19.30
N ASN A 459 15.40 1.69 -19.59
CA ASN A 459 16.26 1.83 -20.76
C ASN A 459 15.51 1.53 -22.07
N MET A 460 14.51 0.66 -22.03
CA MET A 460 13.70 0.28 -23.20
C MET A 460 12.68 1.35 -23.58
N TYR A 461 12.13 2.10 -22.62
CA TYR A 461 11.08 3.11 -22.84
C TYR A 461 11.50 4.53 -22.40
N PRO A 462 12.59 5.10 -22.97
CA PRO A 462 13.18 6.33 -22.46
C PRO A 462 12.25 7.56 -22.53
N SER A 463 11.41 7.69 -23.56
CA SER A 463 10.47 8.82 -23.63
C SER A 463 9.37 8.74 -22.57
N ALA A 464 8.84 7.55 -22.34
CA ALA A 464 7.86 7.30 -21.29
C ALA A 464 8.46 7.62 -19.91
N MET A 465 9.68 7.14 -19.64
CA MET A 465 10.39 7.40 -18.39
C MET A 465 10.74 8.88 -18.20
N LYS A 466 11.08 9.59 -19.27
CA LYS A 466 11.32 11.04 -19.21
C LYS A 466 10.06 11.78 -18.77
N ASN A 467 8.89 11.41 -19.29
CA ASN A 467 7.62 12.00 -18.89
C ASN A 467 7.26 11.65 -17.45
N LEU A 468 7.42 10.39 -17.05
CA LEU A 468 7.18 9.95 -15.66
C LEU A 468 8.02 10.76 -14.67
N ASN A 469 9.33 10.92 -14.95
CA ASN A 469 10.21 11.75 -14.14
C ASN A 469 9.78 13.22 -14.10
N LYS A 470 9.35 13.79 -15.23
CA LYS A 470 8.83 15.17 -15.28
C LYS A 470 7.54 15.33 -14.47
N ASN A 471 6.73 14.27 -14.40
CA ASN A 471 5.46 14.25 -13.67
C ASN A 471 5.60 14.11 -12.16
N THR A 472 6.79 13.76 -11.64
CA THR A 472 7.05 13.69 -10.19
C THR A 472 6.72 15.00 -9.47
N ILE A 473 6.95 16.13 -10.15
CA ILE A 473 6.70 17.49 -9.66
C ILE A 473 5.44 18.12 -10.27
N ARG A 474 4.43 17.31 -10.60
CA ARG A 474 3.12 17.73 -11.09
C ARG A 474 2.01 17.29 -10.15
N LEU A 475 0.85 17.94 -10.24
CA LEU A 475 -0.37 17.48 -9.60
C LEU A 475 -0.84 16.19 -10.29
N THR A 476 -0.73 15.07 -9.59
CA THR A 476 -1.18 13.75 -10.06
C THR A 476 -2.23 13.18 -9.12
N THR A 477 -3.04 12.24 -9.62
CA THR A 477 -4.21 11.72 -8.90
C THR A 477 -4.38 10.21 -9.10
N PRO A 478 -5.20 9.54 -8.28
CA PRO A 478 -5.70 8.19 -8.55
C PRO A 478 -6.18 7.95 -9.99
N TYR A 479 -6.80 8.94 -10.63
CA TYR A 479 -7.23 8.83 -12.04
C TYR A 479 -6.06 8.72 -13.02
N ASP A 480 -4.96 9.44 -12.76
CA ASP A 480 -3.75 9.37 -13.58
C ASP A 480 -3.06 8.00 -13.41
N LEU A 481 -3.07 7.46 -12.19
CA LEU A 481 -2.56 6.13 -11.90
C LEU A 481 -3.38 5.04 -12.60
N HIS A 482 -4.70 5.14 -12.64
CA HIS A 482 -5.56 4.21 -13.38
C HIS A 482 -5.16 4.11 -14.86
N GLU A 483 -5.05 5.25 -15.54
CA GLU A 483 -4.63 5.31 -16.95
C GLU A 483 -3.22 4.72 -17.13
N THR A 484 -2.34 4.88 -16.15
CA THR A 484 -0.98 4.32 -16.17
C THR A 484 -1.01 2.79 -16.04
N LEU A 485 -1.85 2.25 -15.16
CA LEU A 485 -1.99 0.80 -14.96
C LEU A 485 -2.45 0.10 -16.23
N LEU A 486 -3.32 0.72 -17.03
CA LEU A 486 -3.77 0.17 -18.30
C LEU A 486 -2.64 0.03 -19.34
N GLU A 487 -1.57 0.85 -19.24
CA GLU A 487 -0.48 0.83 -20.23
C GLU A 487 0.49 -0.34 -20.05
N PHE A 488 0.55 -0.98 -18.88
CA PHE A 488 1.35 -2.20 -18.70
C PHE A 488 0.70 -3.44 -19.33
N ILE A 489 -0.55 -3.35 -19.79
CA ILE A 489 -1.23 -4.43 -20.51
C ILE A 489 -0.70 -4.52 -21.96
N ASP A 490 -0.52 -3.37 -22.62
CA ASP A 490 0.02 -3.24 -23.98
C ASP A 490 1.17 -2.21 -24.02
N MET A 491 2.39 -2.69 -23.77
CA MET A 491 3.57 -1.84 -23.71
C MET A 491 4.00 -1.27 -25.08
N ASN A 492 3.42 -1.69 -26.21
CA ASN A 492 3.65 -1.00 -27.49
C ASN A 492 3.17 0.47 -27.45
N GLN A 493 2.29 0.79 -26.50
CA GLN A 493 1.88 2.18 -26.27
C GLN A 493 2.98 3.06 -25.68
N LEU A 494 4.05 2.48 -25.14
CA LEU A 494 5.16 3.16 -24.48
C LEU A 494 6.35 3.45 -25.40
N ASP A 495 6.35 2.88 -26.61
CA ASP A 495 7.38 3.16 -27.62
C ASP A 495 7.46 4.66 -27.93
N ASP A 496 8.67 5.16 -28.19
CA ASP A 496 8.95 6.59 -28.42
C ASP A 496 8.03 7.21 -29.49
N ASN A 497 7.75 6.48 -30.58
CA ASN A 497 6.84 6.92 -31.63
C ASN A 497 5.39 7.04 -31.15
N SER A 498 4.93 6.07 -30.33
CA SER A 498 3.58 6.10 -29.77
C SER A 498 3.44 7.24 -28.76
N ILE A 499 4.42 7.40 -27.86
CA ILE A 499 4.48 8.52 -26.92
C ILE A 499 4.46 9.86 -27.65
N ALA A 500 5.30 10.05 -28.69
CA ALA A 500 5.34 11.29 -29.46
C ALA A 500 4.01 11.60 -30.16
N ARG A 501 3.34 10.57 -30.71
CA ARG A 501 2.02 10.72 -31.34
C ARG A 501 0.94 11.08 -30.31
N ARG A 502 0.88 10.34 -29.21
CA ARG A 502 -0.13 10.52 -28.15
C ARG A 502 0.04 11.83 -27.41
N THR A 503 1.28 12.28 -27.20
CA THR A 503 1.58 13.59 -26.60
C THR A 503 0.94 14.74 -27.38
N LYS A 504 0.94 14.68 -28.73
CA LYS A 504 0.29 15.70 -29.57
C LYS A 504 -1.23 15.69 -29.47
N MET A 505 -1.81 14.55 -29.12
CA MET A 505 -3.25 14.36 -28.93
C MET A 505 -3.64 14.42 -27.46
N ASN A 506 -2.71 14.77 -26.56
CA ASN A 506 -2.97 14.76 -25.14
C ASN A 506 -3.87 15.94 -24.80
N GLU A 507 -5.17 15.65 -24.72
CA GLU A 507 -6.17 16.61 -24.28
C GLU A 507 -6.09 16.83 -22.78
N TYR A 508 -6.62 17.97 -22.32
CA TYR A 508 -6.69 18.30 -20.90
C TYR A 508 -7.80 17.47 -20.23
N LYS A 509 -7.46 16.24 -19.82
CA LYS A 509 -8.37 15.26 -19.21
C LYS A 509 -8.20 15.17 -17.70
N ARG A 510 -9.22 14.60 -17.02
CA ARG A 510 -9.19 14.31 -15.58
C ARG A 510 -8.06 13.35 -15.21
N GLY A 511 -8.05 12.18 -15.85
CA GLY A 511 -6.96 11.18 -15.79
C GLY A 511 -6.11 11.21 -17.05
N THR A 512 -4.80 11.08 -16.89
CA THR A 512 -3.82 10.95 -17.96
C THR A 512 -2.71 10.03 -17.49
N SER A 513 -2.30 9.05 -18.32
CA SER A 513 -1.18 8.18 -17.99
C SER A 513 0.05 9.00 -17.60
N LEU A 514 0.73 8.58 -16.54
CA LEU A 514 1.94 9.20 -16.04
C LEU A 514 3.14 9.03 -16.98
N PHE A 515 3.02 8.21 -18.03
CA PHE A 515 3.98 8.13 -19.13
C PHE A 515 3.76 9.20 -20.21
N LEU A 516 2.68 9.98 -20.12
CA LEU A 516 2.47 11.21 -20.90
C LEU A 516 2.67 12.44 -20.01
N GLU A 517 3.11 13.55 -20.58
CA GLU A 517 3.33 14.76 -19.80
C GLU A 517 2.02 15.30 -19.20
N ILE A 518 1.98 15.45 -17.87
CA ILE A 518 0.91 16.12 -17.14
C ILE A 518 1.08 17.64 -17.29
N PRO A 519 0.05 18.37 -17.78
CA PRO A 519 0.14 19.81 -18.01
C PRO A 519 0.48 20.61 -16.75
N GLU A 520 1.37 21.59 -16.85
CA GLU A 520 1.76 22.43 -15.70
C GLU A 520 0.60 23.25 -15.13
N ASN A 521 -0.38 23.58 -15.99
CA ASN A 521 -1.60 24.30 -15.62
C ASN A 521 -2.73 23.37 -15.14
N LYS A 522 -2.49 22.06 -14.94
CA LYS A 522 -3.45 21.16 -14.30
C LYS A 522 -3.71 21.63 -12.87
N ASN A 523 -4.95 22.00 -12.58
CA ASN A 523 -5.40 22.44 -11.26
C ASN A 523 -6.37 21.41 -10.65
N CYS A 524 -6.72 21.58 -9.38
CA CYS A 524 -7.60 20.62 -8.69
C CYS A 524 -8.96 20.43 -9.37
N LYS A 525 -9.56 21.48 -9.94
CA LYS A 525 -10.84 21.37 -10.65
C LYS A 525 -10.71 20.47 -11.88
N ALA A 526 -9.66 20.68 -12.67
CA ALA A 526 -9.36 19.86 -13.84
C ALA A 526 -9.02 18.41 -13.49
N ALA A 527 -8.32 18.21 -12.37
CA ALA A 527 -7.96 16.91 -11.84
C ALA A 527 -9.13 16.17 -11.17
N GLY A 528 -10.31 16.79 -11.07
CA GLY A 528 -11.47 16.20 -10.40
C GLY A 528 -11.33 16.11 -8.87
N ILE A 529 -10.48 16.95 -8.26
CA ILE A 529 -10.26 16.99 -6.81
C ILE A 529 -11.19 18.06 -6.21
N PRO A 530 -12.14 17.68 -5.33
CA PRO A 530 -12.94 18.63 -4.56
C PRO A 530 -12.06 19.56 -3.71
N LYS A 531 -12.52 20.79 -3.47
CA LYS A 531 -11.68 21.85 -2.86
C LYS A 531 -11.17 21.48 -1.46
N ASN A 532 -12.00 20.79 -0.66
CA ASN A 532 -11.61 20.31 0.67
C ASN A 532 -10.44 19.30 0.65
N TYR A 533 -10.29 18.52 -0.42
CA TYR A 533 -9.22 17.52 -0.59
C TYR A 533 -8.03 18.00 -1.44
N CYS A 534 -8.12 19.20 -2.00
CA CYS A 534 -7.06 19.82 -2.78
C CYS A 534 -5.91 20.30 -1.88
N ALA A 535 -4.69 19.80 -2.12
CA ALA A 535 -3.47 20.32 -1.50
C ALA A 535 -2.92 21.57 -2.21
N CYS A 536 -3.29 21.78 -3.49
CA CYS A 536 -2.92 22.98 -4.22
C CYS A 536 -3.61 24.20 -3.61
N GLN A 537 -2.85 25.03 -2.91
CA GLN A 537 -3.40 26.13 -2.13
C GLN A 537 -2.58 27.40 -2.33
N GLU A 538 -3.29 28.52 -2.38
CA GLU A 538 -2.67 29.81 -2.15
C GLU A 538 -2.48 30.03 -0.63
N GLU A 539 -1.86 31.14 -0.26
CA GLU A 539 -1.55 31.46 1.14
C GLU A 539 -2.80 31.40 2.03
N ARG A 540 -2.69 30.65 3.14
CA ARG A 540 -3.73 30.57 4.17
C ARG A 540 -3.44 31.52 5.31
N GLN A 541 -4.45 32.27 5.71
CA GLN A 541 -4.42 33.12 6.89
C GLN A 541 -5.35 32.54 7.96
N ASP A 542 -4.81 32.31 9.16
CA ASP A 542 -5.63 31.95 10.32
C ASP A 542 -6.52 33.14 10.73
N LEU A 543 -7.75 32.86 11.10
CA LEU A 543 -8.75 33.85 11.52
C LEU A 543 -9.13 33.64 12.99
N ALA A 544 -9.53 34.73 13.64
CA ALA A 544 -10.09 34.67 14.98
C ALA A 544 -11.44 33.95 14.94
N VAL A 545 -11.69 33.07 15.90
CA VAL A 545 -12.89 32.21 15.93
C VAL A 545 -14.18 33.00 16.23
N ASP A 546 -14.04 34.19 16.81
CA ASP A 546 -15.11 35.14 17.13
C ASP A 546 -15.34 36.18 16.01
N ASP A 547 -14.58 36.12 14.90
CA ASP A 547 -14.83 36.99 13.74
C ASP A 547 -16.26 36.76 13.23
N PRO A 548 -17.07 37.83 13.02
CA PRO A 548 -18.44 37.70 12.53
C PRO A 548 -18.59 36.86 11.26
N ILE A 549 -17.61 36.91 10.34
CA ILE A 549 -17.65 36.11 9.11
C ILE A 549 -17.43 34.63 9.39
N VAL A 550 -16.60 34.30 10.38
CA VAL A 550 -16.30 32.94 10.82
C VAL A 550 -17.52 32.35 11.54
N VAL A 551 -18.19 33.12 12.39
CA VAL A 551 -19.43 32.71 13.04
C VAL A 551 -20.52 32.44 12.00
N LYS A 552 -20.65 33.31 10.99
CA LYS A 552 -21.62 33.12 9.89
C LYS A 552 -21.30 31.86 9.06
N ALA A 553 -20.03 31.60 8.76
CA ALA A 553 -19.59 30.39 8.07
C ALA A 553 -19.86 29.12 8.88
N ALA A 554 -19.61 29.15 10.19
CA ALA A 554 -19.90 28.03 11.10
C ALA A 554 -21.41 27.72 11.15
N ASN A 555 -22.26 28.75 11.20
CA ASN A 555 -23.72 28.56 11.14
C ASN A 555 -24.16 27.95 9.80
N ALA A 556 -23.63 28.41 8.68
CA ALA A 556 -23.91 27.83 7.36
C ALA A 556 -23.48 26.35 7.27
N LEU A 557 -22.34 26.00 7.87
CA LEU A 557 -21.92 24.60 7.99
C LEU A 557 -22.92 23.78 8.82
N MET A 558 -23.39 24.30 9.95
CA MET A 558 -24.39 23.60 10.77
C MET A 558 -25.72 23.42 10.06
N GLU A 559 -26.18 24.43 9.31
CA GLU A 559 -27.37 24.35 8.47
C GLU A 559 -27.21 23.24 7.41
N TYR A 560 -26.05 23.18 6.74
CA TYR A 560 -25.77 22.14 5.77
C TYR A 560 -25.76 20.72 6.40
N VAL A 561 -25.08 20.55 7.54
CA VAL A 561 -25.00 19.26 8.23
C VAL A 561 -26.39 18.79 8.65
N ASN A 562 -27.18 19.65 9.27
CA ASN A 562 -28.53 19.29 9.71
C ASN A 562 -29.50 19.11 8.54
N PHE A 563 -29.32 19.85 7.44
CA PHE A 563 -30.05 19.60 6.19
C PHE A 563 -29.77 18.19 5.65
N LYS A 564 -28.50 17.75 5.61
CA LYS A 564 -28.15 16.39 5.20
C LYS A 564 -28.74 15.32 6.12
N LEU A 565 -28.76 15.58 7.43
CA LEU A 565 -29.36 14.68 8.41
C LEU A 565 -30.89 14.72 8.44
N SER A 566 -31.55 15.69 7.80
CA SER A 566 -33.01 15.88 7.89
C SER A 566 -33.80 14.69 7.34
N ALA A 567 -33.28 14.00 6.33
CA ALA A 567 -33.85 12.76 5.79
C ALA A 567 -33.81 11.58 6.79
N TYR A 568 -33.02 11.71 7.85
CA TYR A 568 -32.78 10.69 8.88
C TYR A 568 -33.10 11.21 10.28
N ASN A 569 -33.98 12.21 10.41
CA ASN A 569 -34.30 12.88 11.67
C ASN A 569 -34.93 11.97 12.75
N THR A 570 -35.39 10.77 12.38
CA THR A 570 -35.86 9.72 13.30
C THR A 570 -34.72 8.88 13.88
N LEU A 571 -33.56 8.85 13.21
CA LEU A 571 -32.38 8.09 13.61
C LEU A 571 -31.31 9.01 14.22
N CYS A 572 -31.04 10.14 13.58
CA CYS A 572 -29.95 11.06 13.90
C CYS A 572 -30.47 12.32 14.59
N ALA A 573 -29.80 12.71 15.67
CA ALA A 573 -30.07 13.92 16.42
C ALA A 573 -29.74 15.16 15.57
N ASN A 574 -30.52 16.21 15.77
CA ASN A 574 -30.17 17.54 15.29
C ASN A 574 -28.93 18.05 16.05
N LEU A 575 -27.90 18.45 15.32
CA LEU A 575 -26.63 18.87 15.92
C LEU A 575 -26.61 20.38 16.14
N THR A 576 -26.05 20.79 17.27
CA THR A 576 -25.88 22.20 17.63
C THR A 576 -24.41 22.54 17.73
N LEU A 577 -24.04 23.76 17.33
CA LEU A 577 -22.67 24.25 17.45
C LEU A 577 -22.31 24.38 18.93
N GLN A 578 -21.27 23.65 19.37
CA GLN A 578 -20.70 23.81 20.71
C GLN A 578 -19.62 24.90 20.70
N GLU A 579 -18.67 24.79 19.78
CA GLU A 579 -17.60 25.76 19.62
C GLU A 579 -17.03 25.77 18.20
N ILE A 580 -16.44 26.91 17.81
CA ILE A 580 -15.62 27.02 16.61
C ILE A 580 -14.17 26.77 17.06
N TYR A 581 -13.62 25.64 16.64
CA TYR A 581 -12.30 25.19 17.09
C TYR A 581 -11.17 25.92 16.34
N LYS A 582 -11.32 26.10 15.02
CA LYS A 582 -10.33 26.77 14.18
C LYS A 582 -10.98 27.33 12.92
N ALA A 583 -10.47 28.45 12.43
CA ALA A 583 -10.85 29.03 11.15
C ALA A 583 -9.64 29.55 10.39
N SER A 584 -9.67 29.43 9.07
CA SER A 584 -8.68 30.06 8.18
C SER A 584 -9.34 30.46 6.86
N VAL A 585 -8.71 31.36 6.12
CA VAL A 585 -9.15 31.78 4.79
C VAL A 585 -8.02 31.63 3.78
N GLU A 586 -8.36 31.14 2.60
CA GLU A 586 -7.43 31.09 1.47
C GLU A 586 -7.55 32.39 0.66
N MET A 587 -6.43 33.11 0.54
CA MET A 587 -6.36 34.39 -0.16
C MET A 587 -6.18 34.15 -1.66
N ARG A 588 -7.26 34.34 -2.45
CA ARG A 588 -7.18 34.20 -3.92
C ARG A 588 -6.49 35.40 -4.54
N LYS A 589 -5.41 35.17 -5.30
CA LYS A 589 -4.68 36.24 -6.02
C LYS A 589 -5.51 36.89 -7.14
N ASP A 590 -6.46 36.15 -7.70
CA ASP A 590 -7.15 36.56 -8.94
C ASP A 590 -8.51 37.23 -8.68
N ASN A 591 -9.08 37.09 -7.47
CA ASN A 591 -10.37 37.69 -7.15
C ASN A 591 -10.58 37.87 -5.64
N ASN A 592 -10.44 39.10 -5.14
CA ASN A 592 -10.66 39.44 -3.73
C ASN A 592 -12.14 39.33 -3.28
N SER A 593 -13.12 39.26 -4.20
CA SER A 593 -14.53 39.16 -3.84
C SER A 593 -14.98 37.73 -3.46
N VAL A 594 -14.22 36.71 -3.86
CA VAL A 594 -14.50 35.30 -3.54
C VAL A 594 -13.44 34.77 -2.60
N LYS A 595 -13.84 34.38 -1.40
CA LYS A 595 -12.93 33.82 -0.38
C LYS A 595 -13.39 32.43 0.03
N ASP A 596 -12.45 31.50 0.14
CA ASP A 596 -12.72 30.15 0.61
C ASP A 596 -12.28 30.05 2.08
N TYR A 597 -13.24 29.80 2.97
CA TYR A 597 -13.04 29.67 4.41
C TYR A 597 -12.99 28.21 4.79
N ILE A 598 -11.97 27.80 5.54
CA ILE A 598 -11.83 26.47 6.11
C ILE A 598 -12.18 26.57 7.58
N ILE A 599 -13.29 25.96 7.98
CA ILE A 599 -13.84 26.04 9.32
C ILE A 599 -13.81 24.66 9.97
N GLN A 600 -13.32 24.61 11.21
CA GLN A 600 -13.43 23.46 12.09
C GLN A 600 -14.37 23.79 13.25
N VAL A 601 -15.42 22.98 13.42
CA VAL A 601 -16.41 23.14 14.49
C VAL A 601 -16.50 21.88 15.34
N ILE A 602 -16.91 22.06 16.60
CA ILE A 602 -17.30 20.97 17.48
C ILE A 602 -18.79 21.10 17.77
N THR A 603 -19.51 19.98 17.72
CA THR A 603 -20.97 19.96 17.89
C THR A 603 -21.42 19.16 19.11
N VAL A 604 -22.62 19.44 19.59
CA VAL A 604 -23.35 18.58 20.55
C VAL A 604 -24.70 18.16 19.99
N PRO A 605 -25.14 16.91 20.24
CA PRO A 605 -24.46 15.85 21.00
C PRO A 605 -23.28 15.20 20.23
N GLY A 606 -22.41 14.50 20.96
CA GLY A 606 -21.35 13.65 20.37
C GLY A 606 -19.96 14.27 20.25
N SER A 607 -19.80 15.56 20.53
CA SER A 607 -18.52 16.28 20.41
C SER A 607 -17.88 16.04 19.02
N ALA A 608 -18.70 16.12 17.98
CA ALA A 608 -18.27 15.85 16.62
C ALA A 608 -17.38 16.98 16.13
N LYS A 609 -16.14 16.65 15.75
CA LYS A 609 -15.22 17.61 15.15
C LYS A 609 -15.34 17.55 13.64
N PHE A 610 -15.94 18.56 13.04
CA PHE A 610 -16.13 18.65 11.59
C PHE A 610 -15.18 19.67 10.98
N GLU A 611 -14.68 19.38 9.78
CA GLU A 611 -13.96 20.32 8.92
C GLU A 611 -14.69 20.44 7.58
N ALA A 612 -14.83 21.68 7.11
CA ALA A 612 -15.38 21.95 5.79
C ALA A 612 -14.75 23.19 5.16
N THR A 613 -14.83 23.27 3.84
CA THR A 613 -14.48 24.47 3.08
C THR A 613 -15.75 25.13 2.56
N LEU A 614 -15.96 26.40 2.87
CA LEU A 614 -17.11 27.20 2.44
C LEU A 614 -16.63 28.39 1.60
N ARG A 615 -17.21 28.56 0.42
CA ARG A 615 -16.98 29.71 -0.44
C ARG A 615 -17.93 30.83 -0.09
N HIS A 616 -17.37 32.00 0.17
CA HIS A 616 -18.11 33.23 0.40
C HIS A 616 -18.21 34.06 -0.88
N HIS A 617 -19.43 34.40 -1.30
CA HIS A 617 -19.72 35.30 -2.40
C HIS A 617 -21.05 36.03 -2.14
N ASP A 618 -21.09 37.36 -2.30
CA ASP A 618 -22.28 38.20 -2.09
C ASP A 618 -23.05 37.90 -0.79
N ASP A 619 -22.34 37.89 0.34
CA ASP A 619 -22.87 37.59 1.67
C ASP A 619 -23.45 36.17 1.88
N ASN A 620 -23.27 35.26 0.93
CA ASN A 620 -23.73 33.87 1.04
C ASN A 620 -22.54 32.90 1.12
N PHE A 621 -22.77 31.77 1.78
CA PHE A 621 -21.82 30.68 1.88
C PHE A 621 -22.30 29.47 1.08
N GLU A 622 -21.41 28.92 0.26
CA GLU A 622 -21.62 27.68 -0.48
C GLU A 622 -20.61 26.62 -0.03
N MET A 623 -21.06 25.37 0.14
CA MET A 623 -20.18 24.26 0.51
C MET A 623 -19.31 23.82 -0.67
N MET A 624 -18.01 23.81 -0.49
CA MET A 624 -17.02 23.44 -1.52
C MET A 624 -16.50 22.00 -1.33
N GLY A 625 -17.42 21.04 -1.37
CA GLY A 625 -17.11 19.61 -1.19
C GLY A 625 -17.92 18.98 -0.05
N THR A 626 -17.37 17.93 0.54
CA THR A 626 -17.99 17.20 1.66
C THR A 626 -17.44 17.66 3.01
N VAL A 627 -18.13 17.25 4.08
CA VAL A 627 -17.72 17.52 5.46
C VAL A 627 -16.88 16.36 5.95
N SER A 628 -15.66 16.63 6.44
CA SER A 628 -14.78 15.63 7.03
C SER A 628 -15.00 15.53 8.53
N ARG A 629 -15.03 14.31 9.07
CA ARG A 629 -15.08 14.02 10.51
C ARG A 629 -13.65 13.77 11.02
N LEU A 630 -13.12 14.70 11.82
CA LEU A 630 -11.72 14.70 12.26
C LEU A 630 -11.46 13.93 13.57
N ASN A 631 -12.48 13.33 14.18
CA ASN A 631 -12.34 12.53 15.39
C ASN A 631 -13.22 11.27 15.34
N LEU A 632 -12.77 10.23 16.05
CA LEU A 632 -13.49 8.97 16.15
C LEU A 632 -14.92 9.19 16.68
N TYR A 633 -15.88 8.54 16.03
CA TYR A 633 -17.29 8.58 16.42
C TYR A 633 -17.76 7.26 17.06
N GLY A 634 -17.05 6.15 16.88
CA GLY A 634 -17.33 4.87 17.55
C GLY A 634 -18.80 4.45 17.43
N ASN A 635 -19.45 4.22 18.58
CA ASN A 635 -20.86 3.82 18.64
C ASN A 635 -21.86 4.98 18.49
N GLN A 636 -21.41 6.23 18.32
CA GLN A 636 -22.30 7.39 18.21
C GLN A 636 -23.22 7.33 16.99
N SER A 637 -22.82 6.67 15.90
CA SER A 637 -23.58 6.59 14.64
C SER A 637 -23.96 5.15 14.27
N ILE A 638 -24.15 4.27 15.26
CA ILE A 638 -24.44 2.84 15.03
C ILE A 638 -25.72 2.60 14.23
N CYS A 639 -26.74 3.45 14.43
CA CYS A 639 -28.02 3.44 13.73
C CYS A 639 -27.95 3.83 12.24
N MET A 640 -26.80 4.32 11.77
CA MET A 640 -26.62 4.76 10.39
C MET A 640 -25.83 3.73 9.58
N HIS A 641 -26.43 3.26 8.49
CA HIS A 641 -25.84 2.29 7.56
C HIS A 641 -25.24 2.93 6.31
N ASP A 642 -25.61 4.17 5.98
CA ASP A 642 -24.94 4.93 4.93
C ASP A 642 -23.59 5.47 5.44
N ALA A 643 -22.49 5.09 4.80
CA ALA A 643 -21.14 5.45 5.25
C ALA A 643 -20.88 6.96 5.27
N LYS A 644 -21.44 7.74 4.33
CA LYS A 644 -21.25 9.20 4.31
C LYS A 644 -22.03 9.87 5.43
N MET A 645 -23.28 9.46 5.65
CA MET A 645 -24.10 9.98 6.75
C MET A 645 -23.61 9.50 8.12
N LYS A 646 -22.97 8.34 8.20
CA LYS A 646 -22.40 7.79 9.45
C LYS A 646 -21.30 8.68 10.05
N LEU A 647 -20.60 9.46 9.22
CA LEU A 647 -19.63 10.47 9.67
C LEU A 647 -20.30 11.64 10.41
N LEU A 648 -21.52 11.99 10.00
CA LEU A 648 -22.26 13.15 10.49
C LEU A 648 -23.21 12.79 11.64
N CYS A 649 -23.82 11.62 11.60
CA CYS A 649 -24.91 11.23 12.48
C CYS A 649 -24.49 11.07 13.94
N TYR A 650 -25.38 11.48 14.86
CA TYR A 650 -25.37 11.02 16.25
C TYR A 650 -26.73 10.38 16.54
N CYS A 651 -26.77 9.12 16.97
CA CYS A 651 -28.02 8.38 17.14
C CYS A 651 -28.84 8.89 18.33
N ILE A 652 -30.13 9.14 18.11
CA ILE A 652 -31.07 9.59 19.15
C ILE A 652 -31.33 8.48 20.17
N HIS A 653 -31.38 7.23 19.70
CA HIS A 653 -31.58 6.04 20.51
C HIS A 653 -30.29 5.23 20.58
N LYS A 654 -29.95 4.74 21.77
CA LYS A 654 -29.00 3.64 21.91
C LYS A 654 -29.77 2.37 21.53
N ASN A 655 -29.46 1.80 20.37
CA ASN A 655 -29.92 0.44 20.03
C ASN A 655 -29.31 -0.57 21.00
#